data_AF-A0ABD2GB08-F1
#
_entry.id   AF-A0ABD2GB08-F1
#
_cell.length_a   1.000
_cell.length_b   1.000
_cell.length_c   1.000
_cell.angle_alpha   90.00
_cell.angle_beta   90.00
_cell.angle_gamma   90.00
#
_symmetry.space_group_name_H-M   'P 1'
#
loop_
_entity.id
_entity.type
_entity.pdbx_description
1 polymer ?
#
loop_
_entity_poly.entity_id
_entity_poly.type
_entity_poly.pdbx_seq_one_letter_code
_entity_poly.pdbx_strand_id
1 'polypeptide(L)'
;MMKTLVMEHHTPPLLLMLLLSTVGSSFQPALVIEMAKILSENYCFPENLVGMQEAIQQAINRGEIQHISDRKTLASVLTNRVQGALNDPRLTVSYEPNTVPVMPQILPSLPTEQLIRLVRNSVKLDILDNNVGYLRMDRIIGEETAAKLGSLLRDDIWDKVANTSSLILDLRYSTAGEMSGVSFIISYFSDPEPLIHVDTVYDRQSNITKELWTMPSIKGERYGKKKDLIVLTSKRTMGAAEAVAYALKNLKRAITVGERSAGGSVKVEKIRIPQSAFYITVPVARSVSPITGHSWEVSGVPPTINANAKEAVAKAKSLLAVRGAIPKVVQSIADIIVRFYAFTDRVPALLEHLKTTDFSTVVSEEDLVVTLNQDLQTLSEDPRLIIKYMPDNADIVEEGDPALDNVPEDYESLKALVDTTIKVEILSDNTGYLRVDKFFKLSEGTKLETIMAKKVWEPLKDTKNLVVDLRYNTGGSSSSLALILSYLHDSSQKLHFFTIYDQIQNTTTIYDSLPQMKGHTYGSRRGVYVLTSYNTASVGEELAYLIQSLHRGTVIGEITSGNLMHSKTYEIEGTDIAITVPVINFLDNNGEYWLGGGVVPDAIVLAEEAVEHVHEIADLHQGLKSLIEGTGELLEKHYAIHEVALNVSKVLMNKWDEGMYWSVIDLDSLASLLTADLQETSGDHRLHVFHCDIEPDSLHDVPEIPTAEEVGQVIHSVFKVELLQDNVGYLRMSMMPDVGVVKAIWPQMVKQVWRKIVNTDALIIDMRYNTGGYSSAVPLLCTYFFEDKSLQHLYTVFDRTKSTMTEVMTWPKVRGQRYGSSKGVYILTSHLTGSAAEVFIHSLKDLNKVTIIGEPTIGGSLSSGTYQIGKSVLYVSIPNQVVFSAITGKMWSVSGVEPHVIAQANGALSVAQRLIAARQLKKKQGK
;
A
#
# COMPACT_ATOMS: atom_id res chain seq x y z
N MET A 1 -59.54 -98.49 -11.57
CA MET A 1 -59.09 -97.18 -11.06
C MET A 1 -58.92 -96.25 -12.27
N MET A 2 -60.02 -95.78 -12.88
CA MET A 2 -60.85 -94.63 -12.47
C MET A 2 -60.08 -93.31 -12.47
N LYS A 3 -60.35 -92.37 -13.39
CA LYS A 3 -61.00 -92.39 -14.73
C LYS A 3 -60.51 -91.08 -15.39
N THR A 4 -59.89 -91.03 -16.56
CA THR A 4 -60.48 -91.19 -17.91
C THR A 4 -61.60 -90.17 -18.22
N LEU A 5 -61.60 -89.72 -19.48
CA LEU A 5 -62.51 -88.81 -20.20
C LEU A 5 -62.17 -87.31 -20.06
N VAL A 6 -61.87 -86.57 -21.13
CA VAL A 6 -62.41 -86.44 -22.52
C VAL A 6 -63.46 -85.34 -22.63
N MET A 7 -63.35 -84.59 -23.72
CA MET A 7 -64.31 -83.70 -24.40
C MET A 7 -65.77 -83.77 -23.92
N GLU A 8 -66.46 -82.62 -23.88
CA GLU A 8 -67.43 -82.31 -24.96
C GLU A 8 -67.92 -80.86 -24.97
N HIS A 9 -68.74 -80.54 -25.97
CA HIS A 9 -69.25 -79.22 -26.32
C HIS A 9 -70.34 -78.67 -25.38
N HIS A 10 -70.62 -77.36 -25.56
CA HIS A 10 -71.78 -76.58 -25.11
C HIS A 10 -71.78 -75.95 -23.69
N THR A 11 -71.84 -74.61 -23.74
CA THR A 11 -72.37 -73.60 -22.79
C THR A 11 -73.49 -74.04 -21.81
N PRO A 12 -73.72 -73.34 -20.66
CA PRO A 12 -72.92 -72.34 -19.90
C PRO A 12 -72.91 -72.70 -18.37
N PRO A 13 -73.19 -71.83 -17.35
CA PRO A 13 -72.72 -70.47 -16.98
C PRO A 13 -72.07 -70.37 -15.56
N LEU A 14 -71.22 -69.36 -15.28
CA LEU A 14 -71.00 -68.67 -13.96
C LEU A 14 -69.70 -67.81 -13.94
N LEU A 15 -69.60 -66.75 -14.75
CA LEU A 15 -68.38 -65.90 -14.77
C LEU A 15 -68.60 -64.46 -15.30
N LEU A 16 -69.31 -63.59 -14.57
CA LEU A 16 -69.27 -62.13 -14.77
C LEU A 16 -69.82 -61.34 -13.56
N MET A 17 -69.45 -60.06 -13.43
CA MET A 17 -69.81 -59.11 -12.36
C MET A 17 -69.15 -59.29 -10.98
N LEU A 18 -67.81 -59.38 -10.99
CA LEU A 18 -66.96 -58.88 -9.90
C LEU A 18 -65.81 -58.08 -10.54
N LEU A 19 -66.18 -56.93 -11.12
CA LEU A 19 -65.31 -56.03 -11.90
C LEU A 19 -65.47 -54.60 -11.37
N LEU A 20 -64.36 -53.85 -11.34
CA LEU A 20 -64.20 -52.47 -10.83
C LEU A 20 -64.15 -52.31 -9.29
N SER A 21 -62.95 -52.51 -8.71
CA SER A 21 -62.36 -51.60 -7.68
C SER A 21 -61.05 -52.09 -7.04
N THR A 22 -60.30 -53.02 -7.66
CA THR A 22 -58.91 -53.28 -7.27
C THR A 22 -57.99 -52.17 -7.77
N VAL A 23 -57.96 -51.03 -7.07
CA VAL A 23 -57.01 -49.92 -7.36
C VAL A 23 -55.62 -50.35 -6.89
N GLY A 24 -54.91 -51.03 -7.79
CA GLY A 24 -53.49 -51.37 -7.63
C GLY A 24 -52.61 -50.13 -7.51
N SER A 25 -51.53 -50.25 -6.75
CA SER A 25 -50.64 -49.16 -6.35
C SER A 25 -49.70 -48.67 -7.46
N SER A 26 -50.11 -47.67 -8.25
CA SER A 26 -49.20 -46.92 -9.14
C SER A 26 -49.60 -45.45 -9.32
N PHE A 27 -49.31 -44.58 -8.35
CA PHE A 27 -49.67 -43.15 -8.36
C PHE A 27 -48.46 -42.18 -8.32
N GLN A 28 -47.22 -42.67 -8.32
CA GLN A 28 -46.03 -41.83 -8.08
C GLN A 28 -45.64 -40.92 -9.28
N PRO A 29 -45.63 -41.36 -10.55
CA PRO A 29 -45.19 -40.47 -11.66
C PRO A 29 -46.12 -39.27 -11.86
N ALA A 30 -47.44 -39.48 -11.85
CA ALA A 30 -48.43 -38.42 -12.02
C ALA A 30 -48.34 -37.36 -10.91
N LEU A 31 -48.11 -37.77 -9.66
CA LEU A 31 -47.92 -36.85 -8.53
C LEU A 31 -46.74 -35.89 -8.75
N VAL A 32 -45.62 -36.41 -9.26
CA VAL A 32 -44.40 -35.61 -9.51
C VAL A 32 -44.57 -34.69 -10.71
N ILE A 33 -45.28 -35.11 -11.75
CA ILE A 33 -45.59 -34.28 -12.93
C ILE A 33 -46.50 -33.10 -12.53
N GLU A 34 -47.57 -33.34 -11.77
CA GLU A 34 -48.44 -32.26 -11.28
C GLU A 34 -47.72 -31.32 -10.31
N MET A 35 -46.82 -31.85 -9.46
CA MET A 35 -45.94 -31.03 -8.61
C MET A 35 -45.02 -30.12 -9.44
N ALA A 36 -44.42 -30.64 -10.51
CA ALA A 36 -43.58 -29.90 -11.44
C ALA A 36 -44.36 -28.76 -12.11
N LYS A 37 -45.58 -29.05 -12.56
CA LYS A 37 -46.49 -28.06 -13.15
C LYS A 37 -46.81 -26.93 -12.18
N ILE A 38 -47.16 -27.25 -10.93
CA ILE A 38 -47.42 -26.25 -9.89
C ILE A 38 -46.20 -25.35 -9.67
N LEU A 39 -44.98 -25.92 -9.62
CA LEU A 39 -43.74 -25.14 -9.53
C LEU A 39 -43.55 -24.23 -10.74
N SER A 40 -43.66 -24.76 -11.97
CA SER A 40 -43.54 -23.98 -13.20
C SER A 40 -44.53 -22.81 -13.29
N GLU A 41 -45.75 -22.99 -12.77
CA GLU A 41 -46.81 -21.98 -12.78
C GLU A 41 -46.72 -20.96 -11.64
N ASN A 42 -46.18 -21.34 -10.46
CA ASN A 42 -46.32 -20.54 -9.22
C ASN A 42 -45.00 -20.14 -8.54
N TYR A 43 -43.85 -20.75 -8.84
CA TYR A 43 -42.59 -20.43 -8.17
C TYR A 43 -41.99 -19.10 -8.62
N CYS A 44 -41.64 -18.23 -7.67
CA CYS A 44 -41.19 -16.86 -7.95
C CYS A 44 -39.78 -16.71 -8.58
N PHE A 45 -39.07 -17.81 -8.82
CA PHE A 45 -37.81 -17.87 -9.57
C PHE A 45 -37.97 -18.80 -10.79
N PRO A 46 -38.78 -18.45 -11.81
CA PRO A 46 -38.96 -19.27 -13.01
C PRO A 46 -37.64 -19.55 -13.76
N GLU A 47 -36.65 -18.65 -13.65
CA GLU A 47 -35.31 -18.82 -14.20
C GLU A 47 -34.57 -20.04 -13.62
N ASN A 48 -34.87 -20.44 -12.37
CA ASN A 48 -34.24 -21.58 -11.71
C ASN A 48 -34.88 -22.94 -12.11
N LEU A 49 -35.92 -22.93 -12.96
CA LEU A 49 -36.66 -24.13 -13.38
C LEU A 49 -36.23 -24.67 -14.75
N VAL A 50 -35.24 -24.06 -15.40
CA VAL A 50 -34.73 -24.51 -16.71
C VAL A 50 -34.13 -25.91 -16.59
N GLY A 51 -34.57 -26.85 -17.44
CA GLY A 51 -34.15 -28.25 -17.38
C GLY A 51 -34.90 -29.13 -16.36
N MET A 52 -35.79 -28.55 -15.54
CA MET A 52 -36.53 -29.30 -14.51
C MET A 52 -37.44 -30.37 -15.13
N GLN A 53 -38.09 -30.07 -16.25
CA GLN A 53 -39.03 -30.99 -16.90
C GLN A 53 -38.30 -32.23 -17.45
N GLU A 54 -37.14 -32.04 -18.08
CA GLU A 54 -36.25 -33.07 -18.59
C GLU A 54 -35.68 -33.92 -17.46
N ALA A 55 -35.21 -33.29 -16.37
CA ALA A 55 -34.69 -33.99 -15.20
C ALA A 55 -35.76 -34.86 -14.52
N ILE A 56 -36.99 -34.37 -14.39
CA ILE A 56 -38.12 -35.12 -13.83
C ILE A 56 -38.50 -36.29 -14.74
N GLN A 57 -38.53 -36.09 -16.07
CA GLN A 57 -38.81 -37.19 -17.01
C GLN A 57 -37.72 -38.27 -16.96
N GLN A 58 -36.44 -37.89 -16.82
CA GLN A 58 -35.34 -38.85 -16.65
C GLN A 58 -35.44 -39.61 -15.31
N ALA A 59 -35.76 -38.93 -14.20
CA ALA A 59 -35.92 -39.58 -12.90
C ALA A 59 -37.10 -40.57 -12.87
N ILE A 60 -38.20 -40.25 -13.57
CA ILE A 60 -39.33 -41.16 -13.79
C ILE A 60 -38.88 -42.39 -14.61
N ASN A 61 -38.16 -42.18 -15.72
CA ASN A 61 -37.68 -43.25 -16.59
C ASN A 61 -36.67 -44.18 -15.90
N ARG A 62 -35.90 -43.68 -14.92
CA ARG A 62 -34.95 -44.46 -14.11
C ARG A 62 -35.58 -45.23 -12.95
N GLY A 63 -36.87 -45.06 -12.68
CA GLY A 63 -37.59 -45.78 -11.62
C GLY A 63 -37.27 -45.33 -10.18
N GLU A 64 -36.51 -44.24 -10.00
CA GLU A 64 -35.93 -43.82 -8.70
C GLU A 64 -36.96 -43.50 -7.59
N ILE A 65 -38.24 -43.41 -7.93
CA ILE A 65 -39.34 -43.02 -7.04
C ILE A 65 -40.27 -44.21 -6.74
N GLN A 66 -40.10 -45.36 -7.42
CA GLN A 66 -41.08 -46.46 -7.43
C GLN A 66 -41.17 -47.27 -6.11
N HIS A 67 -40.23 -47.11 -5.19
CA HIS A 67 -40.09 -48.00 -4.01
C HIS A 67 -40.57 -47.41 -2.67
N ILE A 68 -41.15 -46.20 -2.65
CA ILE A 68 -41.61 -45.55 -1.39
C ILE A 68 -43.11 -45.78 -1.17
N SER A 69 -43.47 -46.72 -0.29
CA SER A 69 -44.87 -47.04 0.03
C SER A 69 -45.53 -46.09 1.05
N ASP A 70 -44.76 -45.52 1.98
CA ASP A 70 -45.31 -44.57 2.97
C ASP A 70 -45.45 -43.15 2.39
N ARG A 71 -46.61 -42.54 2.62
CA ARG A 71 -46.97 -41.23 2.04
C ARG A 71 -46.32 -40.06 2.77
N LYS A 72 -46.01 -40.16 4.07
CA LYS A 72 -45.28 -39.11 4.81
C LYS A 72 -43.79 -39.14 4.47
N THR A 73 -43.19 -40.33 4.39
CA THR A 73 -41.83 -40.52 3.87
C THR A 73 -41.71 -39.99 2.45
N LEU A 74 -42.68 -40.27 1.57
CA LEU A 74 -42.70 -39.71 0.21
C LEU A 74 -42.73 -38.16 0.22
N ALA A 75 -43.56 -37.54 1.08
CA ALA A 75 -43.58 -36.08 1.24
C ALA A 75 -42.23 -35.51 1.70
N SER A 76 -41.56 -36.15 2.67
CA SER A 76 -40.24 -35.75 3.14
C SER A 76 -39.15 -35.93 2.06
N VAL A 77 -39.17 -37.03 1.30
CA VAL A 77 -38.22 -37.25 0.20
C VAL A 77 -38.44 -36.25 -0.93
N LEU A 78 -39.70 -35.94 -1.29
CA LEU A 78 -40.00 -34.91 -2.29
C LEU A 78 -39.58 -33.52 -1.81
N THR A 79 -39.76 -33.21 -0.52
CA THR A 79 -39.25 -31.97 0.11
C THR A 79 -37.73 -31.88 -0.04
N ASN A 80 -36.98 -32.89 0.42
CA ASN A 80 -35.52 -32.87 0.34
C ASN A 80 -35.01 -32.80 -1.11
N ARG A 81 -35.67 -33.49 -2.06
CA ARG A 81 -35.32 -33.41 -3.49
C ARG A 81 -35.59 -32.01 -4.06
N VAL A 82 -36.74 -31.39 -3.79
CA VAL A 82 -37.06 -30.06 -4.36
C VAL A 82 -36.22 -28.94 -3.71
N GLN A 83 -36.00 -29.00 -2.39
CA GLN A 83 -35.11 -28.07 -1.68
C GLN A 83 -33.66 -28.21 -2.16
N GLY A 84 -33.15 -29.43 -2.32
CA GLY A 84 -31.80 -29.67 -2.81
C GLY A 84 -31.60 -29.28 -4.28
N ALA A 85 -32.63 -29.41 -5.13
CA ALA A 85 -32.55 -29.06 -6.55
C ALA A 85 -32.64 -27.54 -6.80
N LEU A 86 -33.47 -26.82 -6.03
CA LEU A 86 -33.74 -25.39 -6.23
C LEU A 86 -33.10 -24.46 -5.18
N ASN A 87 -32.41 -25.05 -4.19
CA ASN A 87 -31.75 -24.38 -3.06
C ASN A 87 -32.67 -23.41 -2.28
N ASP A 88 -33.97 -23.71 -2.20
CA ASP A 88 -34.96 -22.89 -1.50
C ASP A 88 -35.65 -23.69 -0.37
N PRO A 89 -35.36 -23.41 0.91
CA PRO A 89 -35.90 -24.15 2.05
C PRO A 89 -37.40 -23.91 2.29
N ARG A 90 -38.03 -22.95 1.59
CA ARG A 90 -39.47 -22.65 1.71
C ARG A 90 -40.32 -23.68 0.97
N LEU A 91 -39.73 -24.32 -0.05
CA LEU A 91 -40.37 -25.39 -0.80
C LEU A 91 -40.55 -26.61 0.09
N THR A 92 -41.80 -26.95 0.42
CA THR A 92 -42.12 -28.07 1.32
C THR A 92 -43.29 -28.87 0.79
N VAL A 93 -43.18 -30.20 0.84
CA VAL A 93 -44.23 -31.13 0.41
C VAL A 93 -44.79 -31.84 1.63
N SER A 94 -46.11 -31.82 1.78
CA SER A 94 -46.83 -32.36 2.94
C SER A 94 -47.92 -33.34 2.52
N TYR A 95 -48.22 -34.33 3.37
CA TYR A 95 -49.27 -35.32 3.13
C TYR A 95 -50.39 -35.17 4.18
N GLU A 96 -51.57 -34.78 3.71
CA GLU A 96 -52.68 -34.24 4.52
C GLU A 96 -54.04 -34.80 4.06
N PRO A 97 -54.38 -36.03 4.44
CA PRO A 97 -55.61 -36.71 3.99
C PRO A 97 -56.91 -36.16 4.58
N ASN A 98 -56.84 -35.51 5.75
CA ASN A 98 -58.00 -35.07 6.51
C ASN A 98 -58.17 -33.53 6.52
N THR A 99 -57.37 -32.80 5.73
CA THR A 99 -57.43 -31.33 5.70
C THR A 99 -58.62 -30.88 4.84
N VAL A 100 -59.67 -30.37 5.49
CA VAL A 100 -60.72 -29.60 4.82
C VAL A 100 -60.08 -28.28 4.36
N PRO A 101 -60.22 -27.87 3.09
CA PRO A 101 -59.77 -26.55 2.66
C PRO A 101 -60.53 -25.49 3.44
N VAL A 102 -59.83 -24.76 4.31
CA VAL A 102 -60.35 -23.53 4.89
C VAL A 102 -60.41 -22.52 3.75
N MET A 103 -61.57 -22.38 3.11
CA MET A 103 -61.81 -21.25 2.23
C MET A 103 -61.51 -19.98 3.01
N PRO A 104 -60.69 -19.05 2.48
CA PRO A 104 -60.53 -17.74 3.08
C PRO A 104 -61.92 -17.13 3.21
N GLN A 105 -62.40 -16.95 4.45
CA GLN A 105 -63.59 -16.15 4.67
C GLN A 105 -63.25 -14.74 4.18
N ILE A 106 -64.04 -14.21 3.25
CA ILE A 106 -64.00 -12.79 2.91
C ILE A 106 -64.53 -12.05 4.12
N LEU A 107 -63.64 -11.81 5.09
CA LEU A 107 -63.92 -10.99 6.24
C LEU A 107 -64.21 -9.58 5.72
N PRO A 108 -65.33 -8.95 6.12
CA PRO A 108 -65.55 -7.55 5.83
C PRO A 108 -64.38 -6.73 6.39
N SER A 109 -64.01 -5.65 5.71
CA SER A 109 -62.94 -4.78 6.20
C SER A 109 -63.26 -4.31 7.61
N LEU A 110 -62.26 -4.37 8.50
CA LEU A 110 -62.43 -4.06 9.91
C LEU A 110 -63.05 -2.66 10.08
N PRO A 111 -64.11 -2.50 10.88
CA PRO A 111 -64.65 -1.18 11.21
C PRO A 111 -63.56 -0.25 11.74
N THR A 112 -63.66 1.05 11.44
CA THR A 112 -62.65 2.06 11.78
C THR A 112 -62.21 2.01 13.25
N GLU A 113 -63.15 1.80 14.17
CA GLU A 113 -62.87 1.67 15.62
C GLU A 113 -61.99 0.45 15.95
N GLN A 114 -62.21 -0.69 15.27
CA GLN A 114 -61.37 -1.87 15.43
C GLN A 114 -59.98 -1.66 14.83
N LEU A 115 -59.87 -0.95 13.70
CA LEU A 115 -58.57 -0.56 13.13
C LEU A 115 -57.80 0.38 14.07
N ILE A 116 -58.46 1.40 14.66
CA ILE A 116 -57.85 2.30 15.64
C ILE A 116 -57.34 1.52 16.85
N ARG A 117 -58.15 0.62 17.41
CA ARG A 117 -57.75 -0.22 18.55
C ARG A 117 -56.58 -1.15 18.21
N LEU A 118 -56.57 -1.73 17.01
CA LEU A 118 -55.46 -2.58 16.55
C LEU A 118 -54.18 -1.75 16.42
N VAL A 119 -54.24 -0.60 15.75
CA VAL A 119 -53.10 0.33 15.61
C VAL A 119 -52.53 0.73 16.97
N ARG A 120 -53.37 1.23 17.88
CA ARG A 120 -52.96 1.64 19.24
C ARG A 120 -52.34 0.51 20.05
N ASN A 121 -52.84 -0.72 19.92
CA ASN A 121 -52.26 -1.89 20.60
C ASN A 121 -50.96 -2.38 19.94
N SER A 122 -50.69 -2.01 18.69
CA SER A 122 -49.50 -2.43 17.93
C SER A 122 -48.33 -1.44 17.97
N VAL A 123 -48.49 -0.30 18.65
CA VAL A 123 -47.46 0.74 18.77
C VAL A 123 -47.23 1.09 20.24
N LYS A 124 -45.95 1.15 20.66
CA LYS A 124 -45.56 1.79 21.92
C LYS A 124 -44.65 2.98 21.64
N LEU A 125 -44.95 4.11 22.28
CA LEU A 125 -44.20 5.35 22.20
C LEU A 125 -43.53 5.65 23.55
N ASP A 126 -42.34 6.23 23.52
CA ASP A 126 -41.68 6.84 24.68
C ASP A 126 -40.75 7.98 24.23
N ILE A 127 -40.39 8.88 25.14
CA ILE A 127 -39.28 9.83 24.95
C ILE A 127 -38.30 9.59 26.10
N LEU A 128 -37.14 9.05 25.75
CA LEU A 128 -36.08 8.71 26.68
C LEU A 128 -35.21 9.94 26.97
N ASP A 129 -34.30 9.79 27.94
CA ASP A 129 -33.28 10.77 28.28
C ASP A 129 -32.55 11.30 27.03
N ASN A 130 -32.06 12.55 27.10
CA ASN A 130 -31.41 13.27 25.99
C ASN A 130 -32.30 13.48 24.74
N ASN A 131 -33.63 13.54 24.94
CA ASN A 131 -34.63 13.75 23.89
C ASN A 131 -34.60 12.66 22.79
N VAL A 132 -34.27 11.42 23.17
CA VAL A 132 -34.26 10.27 22.26
C VAL A 132 -35.66 9.68 22.14
N GLY A 133 -36.25 9.74 20.95
CA GLY A 133 -37.52 9.08 20.67
C GLY A 133 -37.39 7.56 20.72
N TYR A 134 -38.40 6.89 21.25
CA TYR A 134 -38.54 5.44 21.16
C TYR A 134 -39.90 5.11 20.54
N LEU A 135 -39.88 4.44 19.40
CA LEU A 135 -41.06 4.04 18.63
C LEU A 135 -40.99 2.55 18.34
N ARG A 136 -41.80 1.76 19.04
CA ARG A 136 -41.93 0.32 18.82
C ARG A 136 -43.13 0.03 17.93
N MET A 137 -42.94 -0.80 16.90
CA MET A 137 -43.99 -1.24 15.98
C MET A 137 -44.08 -2.77 15.94
N ASP A 138 -45.13 -3.33 16.52
CA ASP A 138 -45.40 -4.78 16.55
C ASP A 138 -46.05 -5.28 15.25
N ARG A 139 -46.51 -4.36 14.39
CA ARG A 139 -47.05 -4.66 13.05
C ARG A 139 -46.83 -3.50 12.08
N ILE A 140 -46.38 -3.81 10.86
CA ILE A 140 -46.35 -2.82 9.76
C ILE A 140 -47.76 -2.70 9.15
N ILE A 141 -48.35 -1.50 9.20
CA ILE A 141 -49.70 -1.23 8.68
C ILE A 141 -49.67 -0.96 7.17
N GLY A 142 -50.65 -1.49 6.43
CA GLY A 142 -50.75 -1.25 4.99
C GLY A 142 -51.22 0.15 4.60
N GLU A 143 -50.95 0.49 3.34
CA GLU A 143 -51.25 1.77 2.70
C GLU A 143 -52.72 2.23 2.87
N GLU A 144 -53.69 1.33 2.70
CA GLU A 144 -55.12 1.66 2.87
C GLU A 144 -55.46 2.05 4.32
N THR A 145 -54.87 1.34 5.30
CA THR A 145 -55.04 1.65 6.72
C THR A 145 -54.36 2.97 7.08
N ALA A 146 -53.15 3.21 6.55
CA ALA A 146 -52.43 4.46 6.72
C ALA A 146 -53.15 5.66 6.08
N ALA A 147 -53.77 5.48 4.91
CA ALA A 147 -54.56 6.52 4.26
C ALA A 147 -55.81 6.89 5.08
N LYS A 148 -56.54 5.88 5.59
CA LYS A 148 -57.76 6.02 6.41
C LYS A 148 -57.49 6.65 7.78
N LEU A 149 -56.42 6.23 8.47
CA LEU A 149 -56.10 6.68 9.83
C LEU A 149 -55.00 7.75 9.89
N GLY A 150 -54.52 8.25 8.75
CA GLY A 150 -53.30 9.06 8.66
C GLY A 150 -53.24 10.33 9.50
N SER A 151 -54.37 10.99 9.76
CA SER A 151 -54.41 12.14 10.70
C SER A 151 -54.22 11.67 12.15
N LEU A 152 -54.95 10.63 12.57
CA LEU A 152 -54.80 10.06 13.92
C LEU A 152 -53.39 9.48 14.13
N LEU A 153 -52.82 8.80 13.14
CA LEU A 153 -51.43 8.32 13.17
C LEU A 153 -50.43 9.47 13.34
N ARG A 154 -50.65 10.60 12.65
CA ARG A 154 -49.83 11.80 12.81
C ARG A 154 -49.95 12.37 14.22
N ASP A 155 -51.18 12.68 14.64
CA ASP A 155 -51.47 13.42 15.87
C ASP A 155 -51.20 12.60 17.16
N ASP A 156 -51.56 11.31 17.18
CA ASP A 156 -51.38 10.45 18.36
C ASP A 156 -49.97 9.86 18.49
N ILE A 157 -49.22 9.71 17.39
CA ILE A 157 -47.96 8.95 17.37
C ILE A 157 -46.81 9.81 16.82
N TRP A 158 -46.91 10.27 15.58
CA TRP A 158 -45.75 10.82 14.87
C TRP A 158 -45.27 12.15 15.42
N ASP A 159 -46.16 13.14 15.59
CA ASP A 159 -45.78 14.51 15.95
C ASP A 159 -45.07 14.59 17.33
N LYS A 160 -45.32 13.60 18.18
CA LYS A 160 -44.67 13.41 19.49
C LYS A 160 -43.21 12.98 19.39
N VAL A 161 -42.83 12.21 18.37
CA VAL A 161 -41.43 11.78 18.15
C VAL A 161 -40.73 12.52 17.02
N ALA A 162 -41.45 13.17 16.09
CA ALA A 162 -40.87 13.92 14.98
C ALA A 162 -39.83 14.97 15.45
N ASN A 163 -40.08 15.58 16.62
CA ASN A 163 -39.27 16.64 17.22
C ASN A 163 -38.11 16.14 18.11
N THR A 164 -37.92 14.84 18.26
CA THR A 164 -36.80 14.25 19.01
C THR A 164 -35.45 14.50 18.33
N SER A 165 -34.34 14.39 19.07
CA SER A 165 -32.98 14.55 18.52
C SER A 165 -32.54 13.35 17.70
N SER A 166 -32.86 12.14 18.18
CA SER A 166 -32.54 10.83 17.60
C SER A 166 -33.70 9.86 17.84
N LEU A 167 -33.86 8.83 17.01
CA LEU A 167 -34.95 7.84 17.12
C LEU A 167 -34.44 6.40 17.21
N ILE A 168 -35.00 5.64 18.15
CA ILE A 168 -34.93 4.19 18.21
C ILE A 168 -36.24 3.60 17.68
N LEU A 169 -36.20 3.01 16.48
CA LEU A 169 -37.30 2.27 15.86
C LEU A 169 -37.20 0.78 16.26
N ASP A 170 -38.03 0.34 17.19
CA ASP A 170 -37.99 -1.02 17.74
C ASP A 170 -38.90 -1.98 16.97
N LEU A 171 -38.29 -2.84 16.15
CA LEU A 171 -38.95 -3.89 15.37
C LEU A 171 -38.74 -5.30 15.95
N ARG A 172 -38.15 -5.44 17.15
CA ARG A 172 -37.85 -6.75 17.79
C ARG A 172 -39.07 -7.63 18.04
N TYR A 173 -40.27 -7.05 18.00
CA TYR A 173 -41.56 -7.70 18.27
C TYR A 173 -42.45 -7.74 17.02
N SER A 174 -41.96 -7.25 15.87
CA SER A 174 -42.74 -7.11 14.64
C SER A 174 -42.80 -8.44 13.88
N THR A 175 -43.87 -9.20 14.08
CA THR A 175 -44.04 -10.55 13.50
C THR A 175 -45.05 -10.59 12.34
N ALA A 176 -45.65 -9.45 11.98
CA ALA A 176 -46.69 -9.35 10.98
C ALA A 176 -46.68 -7.96 10.29
N GLY A 177 -47.27 -7.87 9.11
CA GLY A 177 -47.50 -6.59 8.45
C GLY A 177 -47.70 -6.71 6.95
N GLU A 178 -47.93 -5.58 6.30
CA GLU A 178 -48.21 -5.47 4.87
C GLU A 178 -47.07 -4.77 4.13
N MET A 179 -46.63 -5.33 2.99
CA MET A 179 -45.55 -4.74 2.18
C MET A 179 -45.90 -3.33 1.65
N SER A 180 -47.18 -3.01 1.48
CA SER A 180 -47.64 -1.67 1.08
C SER A 180 -47.30 -0.58 2.12
N GLY A 181 -47.07 -0.95 3.38
CA GLY A 181 -46.64 -0.04 4.44
C GLY A 181 -45.15 0.34 4.40
N VAL A 182 -44.32 -0.41 3.67
CA VAL A 182 -42.86 -0.20 3.66
C VAL A 182 -42.52 1.17 3.06
N SER A 183 -43.05 1.49 1.89
CA SER A 183 -42.92 2.81 1.25
C SER A 183 -43.31 3.97 2.18
N PHE A 184 -44.36 3.81 2.97
CA PHE A 184 -44.83 4.83 3.92
C PHE A 184 -43.78 5.09 5.00
N ILE A 185 -43.29 4.04 5.67
CA ILE A 185 -42.29 4.17 6.73
C ILE A 185 -40.97 4.76 6.22
N ILE A 186 -40.44 4.26 5.09
CA ILE A 186 -39.18 4.77 4.53
C ILE A 186 -39.31 6.26 4.14
N SER A 187 -40.49 6.72 3.71
CA SER A 187 -40.71 8.12 3.35
C SER A 187 -40.54 9.09 4.54
N TYR A 188 -40.91 8.71 5.77
CA TYR A 188 -40.68 9.59 6.94
C TYR A 188 -39.19 9.79 7.26
N PHE A 189 -38.33 8.84 6.89
CA PHE A 189 -36.89 8.87 7.17
C PHE A 189 -36.02 9.37 6.00
N SER A 190 -36.64 9.71 4.87
CA SER A 190 -35.98 10.15 3.64
C SER A 190 -36.37 11.59 3.30
N ASP A 191 -35.52 12.26 2.52
CA ASP A 191 -35.83 13.56 1.91
C ASP A 191 -36.99 13.41 0.89
N PRO A 192 -37.72 14.49 0.54
CA PRO A 192 -38.83 14.41 -0.42
C PRO A 192 -38.38 14.16 -1.86
N GLU A 193 -37.17 14.58 -2.23
CA GLU A 193 -36.53 14.35 -3.52
C GLU A 193 -35.02 14.11 -3.34
N PRO A 194 -34.38 13.28 -4.18
CA PRO A 194 -34.98 12.44 -5.22
C PRO A 194 -35.79 11.28 -4.62
N LEU A 195 -36.84 10.84 -5.33
CA LEU A 195 -37.55 9.61 -4.94
C LEU A 195 -36.61 8.39 -4.95
N ILE A 196 -36.66 7.61 -3.87
CA ILE A 196 -35.83 6.44 -3.65
C ILE A 196 -36.61 5.19 -4.04
N HIS A 197 -36.02 4.35 -4.91
CA HIS A 197 -36.49 2.99 -5.14
C HIS A 197 -36.13 2.15 -3.91
N VAL A 198 -37.14 1.68 -3.17
CA VAL A 198 -36.97 0.98 -1.90
C VAL A 198 -36.80 -0.52 -2.11
N ASP A 199 -37.67 -1.14 -2.91
CA ASP A 199 -37.75 -2.59 -3.11
C ASP A 199 -38.52 -2.90 -4.41
N THR A 200 -38.18 -3.99 -5.10
CA THR A 200 -38.92 -4.51 -6.24
C THR A 200 -39.57 -5.84 -5.87
N VAL A 201 -40.91 -5.90 -5.89
CA VAL A 201 -41.65 -7.12 -5.57
C VAL A 201 -42.21 -7.76 -6.84
N TYR A 202 -41.79 -8.99 -7.14
CA TYR A 202 -42.35 -9.80 -8.22
C TYR A 202 -43.34 -10.84 -7.67
N ASP A 203 -44.59 -10.83 -8.15
CA ASP A 203 -45.59 -11.88 -7.89
C ASP A 203 -45.79 -12.74 -9.15
N ARG A 204 -45.52 -14.04 -9.03
CA ARG A 204 -45.49 -15.00 -10.14
C ARG A 204 -46.86 -15.34 -10.69
N GLN A 205 -47.90 -15.33 -9.84
CA GLN A 205 -49.24 -15.79 -10.19
C GLN A 205 -49.99 -14.75 -11.02
N SER A 206 -49.87 -13.48 -10.63
CA SER A 206 -50.31 -12.35 -11.44
C SER A 206 -49.33 -12.02 -12.57
N ASN A 207 -48.08 -12.46 -12.45
CA ASN A 207 -46.94 -12.11 -13.31
C ASN A 207 -46.71 -10.58 -13.37
N ILE A 208 -46.89 -9.91 -12.22
CA ILE A 208 -46.72 -8.47 -12.06
C ILE A 208 -45.49 -8.21 -11.20
N THR A 209 -44.63 -7.30 -11.67
CA THR A 209 -43.59 -6.67 -10.87
C THR A 209 -44.11 -5.33 -10.37
N LYS A 210 -44.16 -5.13 -9.04
CA LYS A 210 -44.49 -3.86 -8.39
C LYS A 210 -43.24 -3.27 -7.74
N GLU A 211 -42.84 -2.10 -8.18
CA GLU A 211 -41.81 -1.31 -7.53
C GLU A 211 -42.39 -0.54 -6.33
N LEU A 212 -41.64 -0.50 -5.24
CA LEU A 212 -41.96 0.27 -4.04
C LEU A 212 -41.03 1.48 -4.00
N TRP A 213 -41.62 2.68 -4.13
CA TRP A 213 -40.90 3.96 -4.10
C TRP A 213 -41.26 4.74 -2.83
N THR A 214 -40.40 5.67 -2.41
CA THR A 214 -40.80 6.71 -1.44
C THR A 214 -41.83 7.65 -2.06
N MET A 215 -42.71 8.22 -1.24
CA MET A 215 -43.66 9.24 -1.67
C MET A 215 -43.05 10.64 -1.62
N PRO A 216 -43.35 11.54 -2.56
CA PRO A 216 -42.91 12.95 -2.51
C PRO A 216 -43.58 13.74 -1.38
N SER A 217 -44.86 13.46 -1.11
CA SER A 217 -45.65 14.12 -0.07
C SER A 217 -46.18 13.10 0.96
N ILE A 218 -46.14 13.46 2.24
CA ILE A 218 -46.62 12.66 3.37
C ILE A 218 -47.44 13.53 4.33
N LYS A 219 -48.23 12.90 5.23
CA LYS A 219 -49.00 13.61 6.26
C LYS A 219 -48.14 13.79 7.53
N GLY A 220 -47.79 15.04 7.86
CA GLY A 220 -46.87 15.37 8.95
C GLY A 220 -45.46 15.64 8.46
N GLU A 221 -44.57 16.01 9.38
CA GLU A 221 -43.18 16.37 9.04
C GLU A 221 -42.31 15.13 8.77
N ARG A 222 -41.28 15.27 7.94
CA ARG A 222 -40.26 14.22 7.77
C ARG A 222 -39.28 14.29 8.93
N TYR A 223 -38.83 13.13 9.42
CA TYR A 223 -37.68 13.04 10.31
C TYR A 223 -36.39 13.49 9.61
N GLY A 224 -36.38 13.42 8.27
CA GLY A 224 -35.27 13.78 7.40
C GLY A 224 -34.11 12.79 7.51
N LYS A 225 -33.01 13.06 6.79
CA LYS A 225 -31.82 12.21 6.82
C LYS A 225 -30.80 12.53 7.93
N LYS A 226 -30.87 13.71 8.56
CA LYS A 226 -29.83 14.21 9.48
C LYS A 226 -29.89 13.66 10.90
N LYS A 227 -31.08 13.38 11.42
CA LYS A 227 -31.27 12.85 12.79
C LYS A 227 -30.89 11.38 12.86
N ASP A 228 -30.12 10.97 13.86
CA ASP A 228 -29.73 9.57 14.00
C ASP A 228 -30.96 8.65 14.13
N LEU A 229 -30.88 7.50 13.47
CA LEU A 229 -31.91 6.46 13.48
C LEU A 229 -31.26 5.11 13.76
N ILE A 230 -31.73 4.45 14.81
CA ILE A 230 -31.36 3.08 15.13
C ILE A 230 -32.58 2.18 14.94
N VAL A 231 -32.40 1.04 14.27
CA VAL A 231 -33.44 0.02 14.09
C VAL A 231 -33.10 -1.21 14.92
N LEU A 232 -33.99 -1.59 15.85
CA LEU A 232 -33.78 -2.78 16.69
C LEU A 232 -34.41 -4.02 16.07
N THR A 233 -33.63 -5.10 15.97
CA THR A 233 -34.05 -6.38 15.37
C THR A 233 -33.87 -7.56 16.34
N SER A 234 -34.70 -8.59 16.20
CA SER A 234 -34.53 -9.87 16.91
C SER A 234 -34.84 -11.04 15.98
N LYS A 235 -34.55 -12.26 16.42
CA LYS A 235 -34.94 -13.51 15.72
C LYS A 235 -36.45 -13.66 15.44
N ARG A 236 -37.30 -12.80 15.99
CA ARG A 236 -38.75 -12.75 15.71
C ARG A 236 -39.18 -11.67 14.72
N THR A 237 -38.32 -10.71 14.40
CA THR A 237 -38.61 -9.67 13.40
C THR A 237 -38.83 -10.35 12.05
N MET A 238 -40.02 -10.22 11.45
CA MET A 238 -40.42 -11.01 10.28
C MET A 238 -41.25 -10.23 9.26
N GLY A 239 -41.05 -10.50 7.97
CA GLY A 239 -41.89 -9.98 6.88
C GLY A 239 -41.62 -8.50 6.57
N ALA A 240 -42.67 -7.69 6.45
CA ALA A 240 -42.54 -6.27 6.09
C ALA A 240 -41.62 -5.46 7.03
N ALA A 241 -41.44 -5.88 8.28
CA ALA A 241 -40.49 -5.27 9.20
C ALA A 241 -39.02 -5.56 8.85
N GLU A 242 -38.74 -6.73 8.26
CA GLU A 242 -37.42 -7.07 7.70
C GLU A 242 -37.15 -6.22 6.47
N ALA A 243 -38.14 -6.03 5.59
CA ALA A 243 -38.02 -5.13 4.43
C ALA A 243 -37.67 -3.68 4.86
N VAL A 244 -38.34 -3.14 5.90
CA VAL A 244 -38.01 -1.82 6.47
C VAL A 244 -36.58 -1.78 7.02
N ALA A 245 -36.18 -2.77 7.83
CA ALA A 245 -34.84 -2.82 8.41
C ALA A 245 -33.74 -2.96 7.33
N TYR A 246 -33.97 -3.79 6.31
CA TYR A 246 -33.06 -4.00 5.19
C TYR A 246 -32.89 -2.73 4.35
N ALA A 247 -34.00 -2.08 4.00
CA ALA A 247 -33.97 -0.82 3.25
C ALA A 247 -33.25 0.28 4.01
N LEU A 248 -33.60 0.54 5.27
CA LEU A 248 -32.94 1.59 6.07
C LEU A 248 -31.45 1.31 6.30
N LYS A 249 -31.06 0.04 6.47
CA LYS A 249 -29.64 -0.36 6.57
C LYS A 249 -28.88 -0.07 5.27
N ASN A 250 -29.40 -0.55 4.14
CA ASN A 250 -28.70 -0.48 2.86
C ASN A 250 -28.70 0.93 2.24
N LEU A 251 -29.68 1.77 2.61
CA LEU A 251 -29.67 3.22 2.34
C LEU A 251 -28.66 3.99 3.20
N LYS A 252 -27.89 3.33 4.08
CA LYS A 252 -27.07 3.95 5.14
C LYS A 252 -27.87 4.92 6.02
N ARG A 253 -29.20 4.77 6.09
CA ARG A 253 -30.09 5.67 6.85
C ARG A 253 -30.19 5.27 8.32
N ALA A 254 -30.04 3.99 8.66
CA ALA A 254 -30.10 3.53 10.04
C ALA A 254 -29.04 2.51 10.39
N ILE A 255 -28.56 2.58 11.63
CA ILE A 255 -27.71 1.54 12.22
C ILE A 255 -28.65 0.45 12.78
N THR A 256 -28.46 -0.80 12.37
CA THR A 256 -29.29 -1.92 12.85
C THR A 256 -28.61 -2.58 14.06
N VAL A 257 -29.33 -2.78 15.16
CA VAL A 257 -28.79 -3.27 16.44
C VAL A 257 -29.64 -4.42 16.97
N GLY A 258 -29.02 -5.52 17.42
CA GLY A 258 -29.72 -6.65 18.01
C GLY A 258 -29.31 -7.99 17.38
N GLU A 259 -30.28 -8.83 17.05
CA GLU A 259 -30.04 -10.15 16.44
C GLU A 259 -30.44 -10.15 14.96
N ARG A 260 -29.87 -11.09 14.18
CA ARG A 260 -30.37 -11.43 12.84
C ARG A 260 -31.88 -11.71 12.89
N SER A 261 -32.62 -11.15 11.94
CA SER A 261 -34.08 -11.33 11.85
C SER A 261 -34.49 -12.73 11.37
N ALA A 262 -35.79 -13.02 11.35
CA ALA A 262 -36.32 -14.37 11.18
C ALA A 262 -36.05 -15.04 9.82
N GLY A 263 -35.89 -14.25 8.75
CA GLY A 263 -35.78 -14.76 7.38
C GLY A 263 -37.13 -15.15 6.80
N GLY A 264 -38.09 -14.23 6.84
CA GLY A 264 -39.45 -14.45 6.32
C GLY A 264 -39.53 -14.55 4.80
N SER A 265 -40.73 -14.31 4.26
CA SER A 265 -40.99 -14.28 2.82
C SER A 265 -42.10 -13.29 2.50
N VAL A 266 -42.08 -12.72 1.29
CA VAL A 266 -43.12 -11.79 0.83
C VAL A 266 -44.47 -12.49 0.73
N LYS A 267 -44.53 -13.65 0.06
CA LYS A 267 -45.76 -14.45 -0.08
C LYS A 267 -45.42 -15.91 -0.34
N VAL A 268 -45.95 -16.82 0.49
CA VAL A 268 -45.95 -18.26 0.28
C VAL A 268 -47.39 -18.77 0.18
N GLU A 269 -47.65 -19.71 -0.73
CA GLU A 269 -48.96 -20.35 -0.86
C GLU A 269 -48.83 -21.87 -0.76
N LYS A 270 -49.83 -22.49 -0.11
CA LYS A 270 -49.91 -23.95 0.08
C LYS A 270 -50.91 -24.54 -0.91
N ILE A 271 -50.41 -25.05 -2.02
CA ILE A 271 -51.19 -25.50 -3.17
C ILE A 271 -51.42 -27.02 -3.06
N ARG A 272 -52.67 -27.47 -3.19
CA ARG A 272 -53.01 -28.91 -3.22
C ARG A 272 -52.61 -29.51 -4.56
N ILE A 273 -51.89 -30.63 -4.54
CA ILE A 273 -51.52 -31.35 -5.76
C ILE A 273 -52.77 -32.11 -6.27
N PRO A 274 -53.23 -31.90 -7.53
CA PRO A 274 -54.44 -32.49 -8.08
C PRO A 274 -54.58 -34.00 -7.85
N GLN A 275 -55.83 -34.43 -7.66
CA GLN A 275 -56.23 -35.84 -7.47
C GLN A 275 -55.51 -36.57 -6.31
N SER A 276 -54.89 -35.82 -5.41
CA SER A 276 -54.10 -36.36 -4.30
C SER A 276 -54.51 -35.75 -2.95
N ALA A 277 -53.89 -36.26 -1.89
CA ALA A 277 -53.89 -35.64 -0.55
C ALA A 277 -52.51 -35.06 -0.20
N PHE A 278 -51.70 -34.72 -1.20
CA PHE A 278 -50.45 -33.98 -1.02
C PHE A 278 -50.67 -32.49 -1.28
N TYR A 279 -49.86 -31.68 -0.60
CA TYR A 279 -49.77 -30.24 -0.82
C TYR A 279 -48.30 -29.85 -0.99
N ILE A 280 -48.04 -28.86 -1.83
CA ILE A 280 -46.74 -28.19 -1.94
C ILE A 280 -46.87 -26.73 -1.50
N THR A 281 -46.01 -26.30 -0.58
CA THR A 281 -45.83 -24.90 -0.24
C THR A 281 -44.84 -24.29 -1.22
N VAL A 282 -45.21 -23.19 -1.87
CA VAL A 282 -44.42 -22.52 -2.90
C VAL A 282 -44.30 -21.02 -2.54
N PRO A 283 -43.10 -20.42 -2.56
CA PRO A 283 -42.97 -18.98 -2.55
C PRO A 283 -43.44 -18.44 -3.92
N VAL A 284 -44.51 -17.66 -3.90
CA VAL A 284 -45.17 -17.15 -5.11
C VAL A 284 -44.86 -15.69 -5.38
N ALA A 285 -44.26 -14.99 -4.43
CA ALA A 285 -43.65 -13.68 -4.65
C ALA A 285 -42.24 -13.62 -4.05
N ARG A 286 -41.43 -12.67 -4.55
CA ARG A 286 -40.09 -12.35 -4.02
C ARG A 286 -39.85 -10.85 -3.97
N SER A 287 -39.05 -10.40 -3.01
CA SER A 287 -38.43 -9.07 -2.93
C SER A 287 -37.05 -9.10 -3.58
N VAL A 288 -36.66 -8.00 -4.22
CA VAL A 288 -35.31 -7.75 -4.74
C VAL A 288 -34.98 -6.29 -4.46
N SER A 289 -33.98 -6.04 -3.61
CA SER A 289 -33.56 -4.67 -3.33
C SER A 289 -32.80 -4.08 -4.52
N PRO A 290 -33.17 -2.87 -4.98
CA PRO A 290 -32.49 -2.19 -6.09
C PRO A 290 -31.06 -1.72 -5.72
N ILE A 291 -30.70 -1.71 -4.43
CA ILE A 291 -29.39 -1.30 -3.93
C ILE A 291 -28.40 -2.48 -3.94
N THR A 292 -28.85 -3.65 -3.47
CA THR A 292 -27.97 -4.82 -3.29
C THR A 292 -28.13 -5.88 -4.37
N GLY A 293 -29.23 -5.87 -5.14
CA GLY A 293 -29.61 -6.99 -6.01
C GLY A 293 -30.07 -8.25 -5.27
N HIS A 294 -30.16 -8.21 -3.94
CA HIS A 294 -30.47 -9.35 -3.07
C HIS A 294 -31.76 -9.10 -2.27
N SER A 295 -32.24 -10.15 -1.59
CA SER A 295 -33.43 -10.11 -0.73
C SER A 295 -33.06 -10.25 0.76
N TRP A 296 -33.95 -9.79 1.63
CA TRP A 296 -33.94 -10.06 3.08
C TRP A 296 -34.58 -11.42 3.43
N GLU A 297 -35.34 -12.00 2.49
CA GLU A 297 -36.06 -13.26 2.68
C GLU A 297 -35.12 -14.45 2.96
N VAL A 298 -35.62 -15.47 3.67
CA VAL A 298 -34.93 -16.72 4.05
C VAL A 298 -33.74 -16.52 5.01
N SER A 299 -32.81 -15.60 4.72
CA SER A 299 -31.58 -15.39 5.49
C SER A 299 -31.73 -14.37 6.62
N GLY A 300 -32.77 -13.53 6.55
CA GLY A 300 -32.99 -12.42 7.46
C GLY A 300 -31.95 -11.29 7.31
N VAL A 301 -32.29 -10.14 7.86
CA VAL A 301 -31.41 -8.97 7.95
C VAL A 301 -30.37 -9.23 9.05
N PRO A 302 -29.07 -9.33 8.74
CA PRO A 302 -28.05 -9.26 9.77
C PRO A 302 -27.98 -7.83 10.33
N PRO A 303 -27.87 -7.62 11.65
CA PRO A 303 -27.67 -6.30 12.22
C PRO A 303 -26.30 -5.73 11.82
N THR A 304 -26.11 -4.43 12.00
CA THR A 304 -24.80 -3.75 11.94
C THR A 304 -24.03 -4.04 13.23
N ILE A 305 -24.72 -3.97 14.38
CA ILE A 305 -24.16 -4.31 15.70
C ILE A 305 -24.91 -5.52 16.27
N ASN A 306 -24.21 -6.64 16.41
CA ASN A 306 -24.75 -7.82 17.08
C ASN A 306 -24.87 -7.56 18.59
N ALA A 307 -26.06 -7.77 19.16
CA ALA A 307 -26.35 -7.68 20.58
C ALA A 307 -27.49 -8.63 20.95
N ASN A 308 -27.63 -9.03 22.22
CA ASN A 308 -28.83 -9.77 22.61
C ASN A 308 -30.07 -8.89 22.39
N ALA A 309 -31.17 -9.47 21.91
CA ALA A 309 -32.41 -8.72 21.70
C ALA A 309 -32.90 -8.00 22.97
N LYS A 310 -32.58 -8.48 24.18
CA LYS A 310 -32.87 -7.80 25.45
C LYS A 310 -32.03 -6.53 25.66
N GLU A 311 -30.75 -6.59 25.31
CA GLU A 311 -29.73 -5.53 25.52
C GLU A 311 -29.75 -4.45 24.43
N ALA A 312 -30.35 -4.74 23.28
CA ALA A 312 -30.34 -3.87 22.09
C ALA A 312 -30.76 -2.41 22.36
N VAL A 313 -31.67 -2.14 23.30
CA VAL A 313 -32.04 -0.76 23.69
C VAL A 313 -30.92 -0.07 24.46
N ALA A 314 -30.26 -0.76 25.39
CA ALA A 314 -29.16 -0.19 26.16
C ALA A 314 -27.96 0.11 25.24
N LYS A 315 -27.61 -0.82 24.35
CA LYS A 315 -26.55 -0.60 23.34
C LYS A 315 -26.92 0.53 22.37
N ALA A 316 -28.18 0.68 22.00
CA ALA A 316 -28.65 1.80 21.18
C ALA A 316 -28.58 3.16 21.90
N LYS A 317 -28.93 3.24 23.20
CA LYS A 317 -28.75 4.47 24.00
C LYS A 317 -27.27 4.86 24.10
N SER A 318 -26.39 3.90 24.38
CA SER A 318 -24.93 4.11 24.42
C SER A 318 -24.40 4.62 23.07
N LEU A 319 -24.80 4.00 21.96
CA LEU A 319 -24.44 4.44 20.61
C LEU A 319 -24.88 5.89 20.32
N LEU A 320 -26.10 6.27 20.67
CA LEU A 320 -26.57 7.65 20.47
C LEU A 320 -25.84 8.67 21.35
N ALA A 321 -25.40 8.28 22.55
CA ALA A 321 -24.60 9.14 23.41
C ALA A 321 -23.25 9.48 22.76
N VAL A 322 -22.51 8.47 22.28
CA VAL A 322 -21.25 8.66 21.54
C VAL A 322 -21.46 9.53 20.31
N ARG A 323 -22.47 9.21 19.47
CA ARG A 323 -22.74 9.96 18.23
C ARG A 323 -23.14 11.42 18.49
N GLY A 324 -23.88 11.68 19.57
CA GLY A 324 -24.20 13.04 20.02
C GLY A 324 -23.00 13.85 20.51
N ALA A 325 -21.94 13.20 20.99
CA ALA A 325 -20.71 13.84 21.46
C ALA A 325 -19.76 14.23 20.30
N ILE A 326 -19.80 13.53 19.16
CA ILE A 326 -18.87 13.72 18.02
C ILE A 326 -18.67 15.21 17.65
N PRO A 327 -19.72 16.06 17.48
CA PRO A 327 -19.50 17.46 17.11
C PRO A 327 -18.74 18.27 18.16
N LYS A 328 -18.91 17.96 19.46
CA LYS A 328 -18.13 18.59 20.54
C LYS A 328 -16.68 18.12 20.49
N VAL A 329 -16.46 16.81 20.37
CA VAL A 329 -15.12 16.19 20.29
C VAL A 329 -14.31 16.76 19.13
N VAL A 330 -14.90 16.79 17.92
CA VAL A 330 -14.27 17.34 16.71
C VAL A 330 -13.93 18.81 16.88
N GLN A 331 -14.82 19.62 17.48
CA GLN A 331 -14.54 21.04 17.74
C GLN A 331 -13.42 21.22 18.76
N SER A 332 -13.43 20.47 19.87
CA SER A 332 -12.36 20.54 20.89
C SER A 332 -10.99 20.15 20.31
N ILE A 333 -10.94 19.11 19.47
CA ILE A 333 -9.72 18.70 18.76
C ILE A 333 -9.26 19.81 17.79
N ALA A 334 -10.17 20.40 17.01
CA ALA A 334 -9.88 21.51 16.12
C ALA A 334 -9.32 22.74 16.87
N ASP A 335 -9.94 23.10 18.01
CA ASP A 335 -9.51 24.22 18.86
C ASP A 335 -8.12 23.97 19.47
N ILE A 336 -7.83 22.73 19.88
CA ILE A 336 -6.53 22.30 20.39
C ILE A 336 -5.45 22.37 19.29
N ILE A 337 -5.72 21.86 18.09
CA ILE A 337 -4.80 21.94 16.95
C ILE A 337 -4.51 23.41 16.58
N VAL A 338 -5.55 24.24 16.43
CA VAL A 338 -5.40 25.68 16.09
C VAL A 338 -4.54 26.42 17.12
N ARG A 339 -4.66 26.07 18.40
CA ARG A 339 -3.98 26.76 19.48
C ARG A 339 -2.55 26.28 19.72
N PHE A 340 -2.28 24.98 19.57
CA PHE A 340 -1.08 24.33 20.09
C PHE A 340 -0.23 23.59 19.07
N TYR A 341 -0.69 23.36 17.84
CA TYR A 341 0.12 22.65 16.83
C TYR A 341 1.19 23.55 16.22
N ALA A 342 2.45 23.11 16.26
CA ALA A 342 3.60 23.91 15.83
C ALA A 342 3.66 24.19 14.32
N PHE A 343 3.15 23.29 13.47
CA PHE A 343 3.04 23.49 12.02
C PHE A 343 1.76 24.26 11.64
N THR A 344 1.78 25.57 11.93
CA THR A 344 0.63 26.48 11.70
C THR A 344 0.20 26.58 10.23
N ASP A 345 1.10 26.31 9.29
CA ASP A 345 0.87 26.24 7.84
C ASP A 345 0.01 25.03 7.44
N ARG A 346 0.09 23.91 8.18
CA ARG A 346 -0.65 22.67 7.93
C ARG A 346 -2.07 22.69 8.56
N VAL A 347 -2.31 23.55 9.56
CA VAL A 347 -3.60 23.68 10.29
C VAL A 347 -4.82 23.82 9.36
N PRO A 348 -4.83 24.66 8.30
CA PRO A 348 -6.01 24.80 7.44
C PRO A 348 -6.46 23.51 6.75
N ALA A 349 -5.52 22.64 6.37
CA ALA A 349 -5.83 21.35 5.75
C ALA A 349 -6.42 20.36 6.77
N LEU A 350 -5.84 20.31 7.98
CA LEU A 350 -6.35 19.49 9.09
C LEU A 350 -7.78 19.89 9.48
N LEU A 351 -8.08 21.19 9.53
CA LEU A 351 -9.43 21.69 9.84
C LEU A 351 -10.46 21.33 8.77
N GLU A 352 -10.13 21.44 7.48
CA GLU A 352 -11.08 21.07 6.42
C GLU A 352 -11.32 19.54 6.38
N HIS A 353 -10.30 18.73 6.68
CA HIS A 353 -10.46 17.29 6.85
C HIS A 353 -11.39 16.95 8.02
N LEU A 354 -11.15 17.48 9.23
CA LEU A 354 -12.01 17.26 10.40
C LEU A 354 -13.48 17.67 10.15
N LYS A 355 -13.69 18.70 9.33
CA LYS A 355 -15.01 19.22 8.94
C LYS A 355 -15.71 18.41 7.84
N THR A 356 -14.97 17.70 6.98
CA THR A 356 -15.49 16.93 5.84
C THR A 356 -15.58 15.43 6.09
N THR A 357 -14.96 14.93 7.17
CA THR A 357 -14.96 13.52 7.58
C THR A 357 -16.39 12.97 7.80
N ASP A 358 -16.67 11.79 7.24
CA ASP A 358 -17.98 11.11 7.40
C ASP A 358 -18.00 10.21 8.64
N PHE A 359 -18.58 10.73 9.72
CA PHE A 359 -18.81 9.98 10.96
C PHE A 359 -20.06 9.07 10.93
N SER A 360 -20.66 8.79 9.76
CA SER A 360 -21.87 7.94 9.65
C SER A 360 -21.68 6.51 10.15
N THR A 361 -20.45 5.99 10.13
CA THR A 361 -20.11 4.61 10.49
C THR A 361 -19.59 4.42 11.92
N VAL A 362 -19.29 5.50 12.64
CA VAL A 362 -18.76 5.46 14.02
C VAL A 362 -19.79 4.87 14.98
N VAL A 363 -19.40 3.82 15.73
CA VAL A 363 -20.24 3.15 16.73
C VAL A 363 -19.66 3.05 18.15
N SER A 364 -18.44 3.55 18.36
CA SER A 364 -17.74 3.64 19.65
C SER A 364 -16.75 4.83 19.66
N GLU A 365 -16.17 5.15 20.81
CA GLU A 365 -15.09 6.13 20.91
C GLU A 365 -13.78 5.63 20.28
N GLU A 366 -13.50 4.32 20.37
CA GLU A 366 -12.43 3.64 19.63
C GLU A 366 -12.56 3.87 18.11
N ASP A 367 -13.75 3.63 17.54
CA ASP A 367 -14.01 3.87 16.11
C ASP A 367 -13.87 5.34 15.75
N LEU A 368 -14.24 6.25 16.66
CA LEU A 368 -14.09 7.69 16.45
C LEU A 368 -12.61 8.08 16.38
N VAL A 369 -11.78 7.56 17.29
CA VAL A 369 -10.33 7.78 17.28
C VAL A 369 -9.69 7.22 16.01
N VAL A 370 -10.08 6.02 15.56
CA VAL A 370 -9.62 5.47 14.27
C VAL A 370 -10.05 6.37 13.10
N THR A 371 -11.31 6.81 13.08
CA THR A 371 -11.86 7.67 12.03
C THR A 371 -11.20 9.06 12.00
N LEU A 372 -10.80 9.62 13.16
CA LEU A 372 -10.15 10.93 13.26
C LEU A 372 -8.64 10.90 12.98
N ASN A 373 -7.98 9.75 13.17
CA ASN A 373 -6.59 9.55 12.74
C ASN A 373 -6.48 9.16 11.25
N GLN A 374 -7.59 8.72 10.63
CA GLN A 374 -7.63 8.43 9.19
C GLN A 374 -7.21 9.68 8.42
N ASP A 375 -6.21 9.54 7.55
CA ASP A 375 -5.60 10.62 6.76
C ASP A 375 -4.93 11.76 7.57
N LEU A 376 -5.15 11.88 8.89
CA LEU A 376 -4.50 12.86 9.78
C LEU A 376 -2.97 12.81 9.66
N GLN A 377 -2.38 11.61 9.63
CA GLN A 377 -0.94 11.40 9.47
C GLN A 377 -0.44 11.85 8.08
N THR A 378 -1.23 11.60 7.03
CA THR A 378 -0.90 11.97 5.65
C THR A 378 -1.03 13.47 5.40
N LEU A 379 -1.95 14.14 6.10
CA LEU A 379 -2.15 15.59 6.02
C LEU A 379 -1.23 16.39 6.95
N SER A 380 -0.85 15.81 8.09
CA SER A 380 0.05 16.44 9.04
C SER A 380 1.51 16.28 8.64
N GLU A 381 1.89 15.19 7.97
CA GLU A 381 3.29 14.76 7.76
C GLU A 381 4.09 14.85 9.07
N ASP A 382 3.46 14.53 10.20
CA ASP A 382 4.03 14.64 11.55
C ASP A 382 3.52 13.48 12.45
N PRO A 383 4.34 12.43 12.69
CA PRO A 383 3.94 11.27 13.47
C PRO A 383 3.67 11.58 14.95
N ARG A 384 4.03 12.78 15.42
CA ARG A 384 3.82 13.24 16.81
C ARG A 384 2.38 13.71 17.04
N LEU A 385 1.66 14.12 15.99
CA LEU A 385 0.25 14.53 16.07
C LEU A 385 -0.65 13.30 16.01
N ILE A 386 -1.19 12.85 17.15
CA ILE A 386 -1.97 11.61 17.22
C ILE A 386 -3.11 11.72 18.24
N ILE A 387 -4.27 11.19 17.86
CA ILE A 387 -5.44 11.06 18.74
C ILE A 387 -5.44 9.64 19.32
N LYS A 388 -5.71 9.48 20.61
CA LYS A 388 -5.64 8.21 21.35
C LYS A 388 -6.94 7.96 22.11
N TYR A 389 -7.33 6.69 22.20
CA TYR A 389 -8.34 6.21 23.13
C TYR A 389 -7.62 5.79 24.43
N MET A 390 -8.03 6.35 25.57
CA MET A 390 -7.38 6.18 26.87
C MET A 390 -8.45 5.85 27.94
N PRO A 391 -8.95 4.59 27.95
CA PRO A 391 -9.85 4.13 29.00
C PRO A 391 -9.06 3.92 30.30
N ASP A 392 -9.53 4.56 31.37
CA ASP A 392 -8.81 4.82 32.62
C ASP A 392 -7.58 5.76 32.46
N ASN A 393 -7.25 6.51 33.51
CA ASN A 393 -6.12 7.46 33.56
C ASN A 393 -4.75 6.73 33.59
N ALA A 394 -4.44 5.99 32.53
CA ALA A 394 -3.17 5.30 32.34
C ALA A 394 -2.12 6.27 31.80
N ASP A 395 -1.09 6.52 32.60
CA ASP A 395 0.19 7.12 32.21
C ASP A 395 0.10 8.41 31.39
N ILE A 396 -0.54 9.44 31.98
CA ILE A 396 -0.02 10.80 31.79
C ILE A 396 1.40 10.77 32.34
N VAL A 397 2.41 10.76 31.44
CA VAL A 397 3.79 11.05 31.81
C VAL A 397 3.79 12.43 32.46
N GLU A 398 4.06 12.48 33.76
CA GLU A 398 3.93 13.71 34.57
C GLU A 398 4.73 14.86 33.93
N GLU A 399 4.25 16.08 34.13
CA GLU A 399 4.98 17.29 33.72
C GLU A 399 6.42 17.22 34.25
N GLY A 400 7.38 17.50 33.37
CA GLY A 400 8.80 17.24 33.62
C GLY A 400 9.29 17.80 34.95
N ASP A 401 10.12 17.00 35.64
CA ASP A 401 10.66 17.24 36.98
C ASP A 401 10.88 18.74 37.30
N PRO A 402 10.05 19.38 38.16
CA PRO A 402 10.14 20.81 38.44
C PRO A 402 11.42 21.22 39.18
N ALA A 403 12.30 20.29 39.56
CA ALA A 403 13.66 20.60 39.99
C ALA A 403 14.60 21.00 38.82
N LEU A 404 14.26 20.66 37.56
CA LEU A 404 15.08 20.98 36.38
C LEU A 404 15.07 22.48 36.00
N ASP A 405 13.98 23.18 36.29
CA ASP A 405 13.86 24.63 36.07
C ASP A 405 14.46 25.45 37.23
N ASN A 406 14.58 24.86 38.42
CA ASN A 406 15.01 25.53 39.66
C ASN A 406 16.48 25.24 39.99
N VAL A 407 17.38 25.66 39.09
CA VAL A 407 18.84 25.49 39.28
C VAL A 407 19.34 26.38 40.43
N PRO A 408 20.08 25.84 41.43
CA PRO A 408 20.61 26.64 42.54
C PRO A 408 21.58 27.75 42.10
N GLU A 409 21.52 28.93 42.74
CA GLU A 409 22.42 30.05 42.41
C GLU A 409 23.76 30.02 43.17
N ASP A 410 23.87 29.26 44.25
CA ASP A 410 25.09 29.21 45.07
C ASP A 410 26.14 28.24 44.49
N TYR A 411 27.42 28.51 44.79
CA TYR A 411 28.52 27.80 44.14
C TYR A 411 28.68 26.35 44.60
N GLU A 412 28.40 26.04 45.87
CA GLU A 412 28.60 24.69 46.40
C GLU A 412 27.46 23.76 45.98
N SER A 413 26.21 24.24 45.93
CA SER A 413 25.09 23.47 45.37
C SER A 413 25.27 23.21 43.87
N LEU A 414 25.70 24.21 43.08
CA LEU A 414 26.02 24.01 41.66
C LEU A 414 27.15 23.00 41.45
N LYS A 415 28.18 23.06 42.30
CA LYS A 415 29.33 22.16 42.24
C LYS A 415 28.93 20.72 42.62
N ALA A 416 28.09 20.55 43.64
CA ALA A 416 27.53 19.27 44.05
C ALA A 416 26.60 18.69 42.97
N LEU A 417 25.77 19.52 42.36
CA LEU A 417 24.91 19.13 41.24
C LEU A 417 25.73 18.55 40.08
N VAL A 418 26.79 19.25 39.66
CA VAL A 418 27.74 18.75 38.64
C VAL A 418 28.42 17.45 39.09
N ASP A 419 28.85 17.34 40.35
CA ASP A 419 29.45 16.10 40.90
C ASP A 419 28.49 14.90 40.89
N THR A 420 27.17 15.15 40.96
CA THR A 420 26.16 14.07 40.98
C THR A 420 25.68 13.62 39.60
N THR A 421 25.82 14.43 38.54
CA THR A 421 25.27 14.11 37.21
C THR A 421 26.29 14.07 36.09
N ILE A 422 27.50 14.59 36.30
CA ILE A 422 28.57 14.60 35.31
C ILE A 422 29.79 13.91 35.89
N LYS A 423 30.18 12.79 35.28
CA LYS A 423 31.37 12.01 35.65
C LYS A 423 32.44 12.17 34.57
N VAL A 424 33.66 12.49 34.97
CA VAL A 424 34.80 12.74 34.08
C VAL A 424 35.96 11.83 34.48
N GLU A 425 36.44 11.04 33.55
CA GLU A 425 37.57 10.12 33.70
C GLU A 425 38.49 10.19 32.48
N ILE A 426 39.73 9.74 32.62
CA ILE A 426 40.67 9.54 31.51
C ILE A 426 41.03 8.06 31.50
N LEU A 427 40.79 7.39 30.39
CA LEU A 427 41.02 5.97 30.18
C LEU A 427 42.50 5.70 29.85
N SER A 428 42.91 4.43 29.93
CA SER A 428 44.31 4.00 29.85
C SER A 428 45.01 4.28 28.52
N ASP A 429 44.25 4.55 27.46
CA ASP A 429 44.69 4.87 26.09
C ASP A 429 44.76 6.39 25.81
N ASN A 430 44.55 7.24 26.83
CA ASN A 430 44.34 8.69 26.71
C ASN A 430 43.03 9.09 25.99
N THR A 431 42.01 8.24 26.00
CA THR A 431 40.63 8.63 25.68
C THR A 431 39.97 9.25 26.91
N GLY A 432 39.40 10.43 26.74
CA GLY A 432 38.58 11.07 27.75
C GLY A 432 37.19 10.44 27.80
N TYR A 433 36.64 10.25 29.00
CA TYR A 433 35.30 9.71 29.21
C TYR A 433 34.46 10.72 30.01
N LEU A 434 33.37 11.17 29.42
CA LEU A 434 32.41 12.15 29.93
C LEU A 434 31.03 11.49 29.96
N ARG A 435 30.58 11.07 31.14
CA ARG A 435 29.19 10.60 31.32
C ARG A 435 28.32 11.74 31.80
N VAL A 436 27.16 11.92 31.19
CA VAL A 436 26.17 12.95 31.52
C VAL A 436 24.82 12.29 31.76
N ASP A 437 24.34 12.30 33.00
CA ASP A 437 23.09 11.63 33.39
C ASP A 437 21.86 12.55 33.28
N LYS A 438 22.05 13.87 33.32
CA LYS A 438 20.98 14.86 33.19
C LYS A 438 21.51 16.21 32.69
N PHE A 439 20.74 16.90 31.84
CA PHE A 439 21.03 18.27 31.41
C PHE A 439 20.28 19.31 32.26
N PHE A 440 20.86 20.50 32.40
CA PHE A 440 20.32 21.55 33.26
C PHE A 440 19.96 22.82 32.49
N LYS A 441 19.17 23.70 33.11
CA LYS A 441 18.87 25.01 32.54
C LYS A 441 20.05 25.97 32.73
N LEU A 442 20.51 26.61 31.66
CA LEU A 442 21.50 27.69 31.75
C LEU A 442 20.81 29.06 31.86
N SER A 443 21.28 29.87 32.80
CA SER A 443 21.06 31.32 32.81
C SER A 443 22.34 32.07 32.41
N GLU A 444 22.18 33.28 31.87
CA GLU A 444 23.29 34.07 31.34
C GLU A 444 24.31 34.45 32.42
N GLY A 445 25.60 34.42 32.08
CA GLY A 445 26.69 34.82 32.98
C GLY A 445 27.00 33.85 34.13
N THR A 446 26.49 32.61 34.08
CA THR A 446 26.50 31.67 35.21
C THR A 446 27.88 31.24 35.73
N LYS A 447 27.92 30.98 37.05
CA LYS A 447 29.01 30.30 37.75
C LYS A 447 29.22 28.87 37.24
N LEU A 448 28.18 28.25 36.68
CA LEU A 448 28.16 26.88 36.16
C LEU A 448 29.14 26.70 34.99
N GLU A 449 29.23 27.64 34.05
CA GLU A 449 30.24 27.61 32.98
C GLU A 449 31.68 27.53 33.56
N THR A 450 31.97 28.30 34.60
CA THR A 450 33.27 28.29 35.28
C THR A 450 33.55 26.95 35.98
N ILE A 451 32.51 26.26 36.47
CA ILE A 451 32.62 24.91 37.05
C ILE A 451 32.87 23.89 35.95
N MET A 452 32.11 23.93 34.85
CA MET A 452 32.26 23.05 33.68
C MET A 452 33.65 23.19 33.06
N ALA A 453 34.11 24.42 32.82
CA ALA A 453 35.46 24.71 32.33
C ALA A 453 36.54 24.02 33.16
N LYS A 454 36.44 24.08 34.50
CA LYS A 454 37.45 23.57 35.43
C LYS A 454 37.35 22.06 35.69
N LYS A 455 36.15 21.48 35.71
CA LYS A 455 35.92 20.07 36.07
C LYS A 455 35.81 19.13 34.87
N VAL A 456 35.29 19.62 33.74
CA VAL A 456 35.05 18.80 32.55
C VAL A 456 36.13 19.08 31.51
N TRP A 457 36.24 20.33 31.06
CA TRP A 457 37.05 20.62 29.88
C TRP A 457 38.55 20.72 30.19
N GLU A 458 38.95 21.27 31.33
CA GLU A 458 40.36 21.35 31.73
C GLU A 458 41.05 19.97 31.88
N PRO A 459 40.44 18.92 32.49
CA PRO A 459 41.00 17.57 32.46
C PRO A 459 40.99 16.92 31.07
N LEU A 460 39.95 17.13 30.27
CA LEU A 460 39.78 16.47 28.97
C LEU A 460 40.62 17.12 27.85
N LYS A 461 41.12 18.34 28.03
CA LYS A 461 41.73 19.18 26.97
C LYS A 461 42.89 18.55 26.19
N ASP A 462 43.61 17.60 26.77
CA ASP A 462 44.81 16.95 26.19
C ASP A 462 44.57 15.47 25.79
N THR A 463 43.32 15.00 25.88
CA THR A 463 42.93 13.62 25.47
C THR A 463 42.90 13.47 23.95
N LYS A 464 43.11 12.23 23.45
CA LYS A 464 43.15 11.90 22.01
C LYS A 464 41.75 11.86 21.39
N ASN A 465 40.84 11.16 22.07
CA ASN A 465 39.44 10.97 21.74
C ASN A 465 38.57 11.34 22.96
N LEU A 466 37.29 11.62 22.73
CA LEU A 466 36.31 11.86 23.78
C LEU A 466 35.10 10.93 23.61
N VAL A 467 34.80 10.14 24.62
CA VAL A 467 33.56 9.38 24.76
C VAL A 467 32.57 10.21 25.58
N VAL A 468 31.38 10.47 25.03
CA VAL A 468 30.26 11.13 25.71
C VAL A 468 29.19 10.07 25.98
N ASP A 469 29.10 9.59 27.22
CA ASP A 469 28.19 8.52 27.59
C ASP A 469 26.83 9.07 28.03
N LEU A 470 25.81 8.87 27.17
CA LEU A 470 24.42 9.26 27.38
C LEU A 470 23.51 8.05 27.61
N ARG A 471 24.05 6.83 27.79
CA ARG A 471 23.27 5.58 27.99
C ARG A 471 22.39 5.60 29.24
N TYR A 472 22.63 6.53 30.15
CA TYR A 472 21.88 6.72 31.40
C TYR A 472 21.17 8.08 31.45
N ASN A 473 21.15 8.83 30.34
CA ASN A 473 20.67 10.20 30.31
C ASN A 473 19.15 10.28 30.16
N THR A 474 18.45 10.72 31.20
CA THR A 474 16.98 10.84 31.20
C THR A 474 16.49 12.23 30.80
N GLY A 475 17.24 12.96 29.95
CA GLY A 475 16.87 14.29 29.44
C GLY A 475 17.31 15.48 30.30
N GLY A 476 16.58 16.60 30.20
CA GLY A 476 16.91 17.85 30.88
C GLY A 476 16.41 19.10 30.14
N SER A 477 17.22 20.17 30.12
CA SER A 477 16.93 21.40 29.35
C SER A 477 17.90 21.60 28.17
N SER A 478 17.34 21.81 26.97
CA SER A 478 18.08 22.04 25.71
C SER A 478 19.00 23.27 25.76
N SER A 479 18.77 24.19 26.70
CA SER A 479 19.62 25.37 26.88
C SER A 479 21.09 25.04 27.18
N SER A 480 21.39 23.87 27.76
CA SER A 480 22.78 23.40 27.96
C SER A 480 23.49 22.93 26.69
N LEU A 481 22.76 22.58 25.63
CA LEU A 481 23.35 22.00 24.41
C LEU A 481 24.29 22.98 23.71
N ALA A 482 23.88 24.24 23.55
CA ALA A 482 24.69 25.26 22.91
C ALA A 482 26.04 25.46 23.61
N LEU A 483 26.10 25.34 24.95
CA LEU A 483 27.35 25.42 25.70
C LEU A 483 28.25 24.21 25.41
N ILE A 484 27.71 23.00 25.48
CA ILE A 484 28.49 21.75 25.27
C ILE A 484 28.98 21.66 23.83
N LEU A 485 28.12 21.94 22.85
CA LEU A 485 28.50 21.99 21.44
C LEU A 485 29.54 23.08 21.17
N SER A 486 29.48 24.24 21.85
CA SER A 486 30.53 25.27 21.74
C SER A 486 31.89 24.80 22.26
N TYR A 487 31.94 23.92 23.27
CA TYR A 487 33.21 23.31 23.70
C TYR A 487 33.74 22.27 22.70
N LEU A 488 32.87 21.60 21.95
CA LEU A 488 33.27 20.60 20.96
C LEU A 488 33.76 21.20 19.63
N HIS A 489 33.50 22.49 19.38
CA HIS A 489 33.90 23.18 18.14
C HIS A 489 35.03 24.20 18.37
N ASP A 490 35.60 24.72 17.27
CA ASP A 490 36.61 25.77 17.33
C ASP A 490 35.95 27.16 17.36
N SER A 491 36.35 28.01 18.31
CA SER A 491 35.72 29.32 18.56
C SER A 491 36.04 30.41 17.52
N SER A 492 36.57 30.04 16.35
CA SER A 492 37.05 30.99 15.32
C SER A 492 35.94 31.43 14.34
N GLN A 493 34.83 30.70 14.28
CA GLN A 493 33.69 31.00 13.43
C GLN A 493 32.39 30.88 14.23
N LYS A 494 31.40 31.71 13.91
CA LYS A 494 30.06 31.58 14.47
C LYS A 494 29.32 30.46 13.74
N LEU A 495 29.08 29.35 14.43
CA LEU A 495 28.37 28.19 13.91
C LEU A 495 26.92 28.20 14.43
N HIS A 496 25.95 27.89 13.56
CA HIS A 496 24.58 27.63 13.97
C HIS A 496 24.46 26.16 14.41
N PHE A 497 23.80 25.89 15.53
CA PHE A 497 23.58 24.51 15.98
C PHE A 497 22.14 24.04 15.73
N PHE A 498 21.15 24.79 16.22
CA PHE A 498 19.73 24.43 16.06
C PHE A 498 18.83 25.62 16.38
N THR A 499 17.56 25.54 15.95
CA THR A 499 16.51 26.51 16.26
C THR A 499 15.31 25.79 16.89
N ILE A 500 14.82 26.30 18.01
CA ILE A 500 13.58 25.83 18.65
C ILE A 500 12.48 26.86 18.42
N TYR A 501 11.35 26.43 17.84
CA TYR A 501 10.10 27.18 17.84
C TYR A 501 9.13 26.57 18.86
N ASP A 502 8.73 27.34 19.87
CA ASP A 502 7.70 26.99 20.85
C ASP A 502 6.40 27.70 20.49
N GLN A 503 5.36 26.92 20.15
CA GLN A 503 4.02 27.39 19.78
C GLN A 503 3.21 27.94 20.97
N ILE A 504 3.45 27.45 22.20
CA ILE A 504 2.75 27.88 23.41
C ILE A 504 3.20 29.30 23.79
N GLN A 505 4.52 29.54 23.73
CA GLN A 505 5.12 30.85 23.98
C GLN A 505 5.09 31.76 22.75
N ASN A 506 4.90 31.17 21.56
CA ASN A 506 5.06 31.80 20.25
C ASN A 506 6.44 32.48 20.11
N THR A 507 7.49 31.75 20.48
CA THR A 507 8.88 32.22 20.48
C THR A 507 9.78 31.31 19.66
N THR A 508 10.57 31.90 18.77
CA THR A 508 11.70 31.23 18.11
C THR A 508 12.99 31.57 18.84
N THR A 509 13.72 30.55 19.31
CA THR A 509 15.04 30.69 19.94
C THR A 509 16.09 30.03 19.08
N ILE A 510 17.11 30.80 18.68
CA ILE A 510 18.22 30.36 17.84
C ILE A 510 19.40 30.04 18.75
N TYR A 511 19.95 28.83 18.63
CA TYR A 511 21.09 28.37 19.41
C TYR A 511 22.34 28.30 18.52
N ASP A 512 23.26 29.24 18.76
CA ASP A 512 24.52 29.39 18.04
C ASP A 512 25.72 29.13 18.97
N SER A 513 26.89 28.93 18.38
CA SER A 513 28.17 28.87 19.10
C SER A 513 28.45 30.13 19.93
N LEU A 514 28.86 29.96 21.17
CA LEU A 514 29.18 31.06 22.08
C LEU A 514 30.48 31.78 21.67
N PRO A 515 30.52 33.13 21.67
CA PRO A 515 31.64 33.90 21.11
C PRO A 515 32.88 33.97 22.00
N GLN A 516 32.75 33.68 23.30
CA GLN A 516 33.86 33.60 24.25
C GLN A 516 33.57 32.47 25.24
N MET A 517 34.47 31.49 25.31
CA MET A 517 34.37 30.32 26.18
C MET A 517 35.34 30.45 27.35
N LYS A 518 34.91 30.06 28.55
CA LYS A 518 35.84 29.86 29.69
C LYS A 518 36.58 28.52 29.54
N GLY A 519 37.91 28.56 29.65
CA GLY A 519 38.76 27.36 29.57
C GLY A 519 39.14 26.99 28.13
N HIS A 520 39.70 25.80 27.95
CA HIS A 520 40.07 25.27 26.64
C HIS A 520 38.88 24.57 25.98
N THR A 521 38.69 24.77 24.67
CA THR A 521 37.77 23.94 23.87
C THR A 521 38.41 22.59 23.55
N TYR A 522 37.57 21.58 23.31
CA TYR A 522 38.01 20.31 22.77
C TYR A 522 38.43 20.43 21.29
N GLY A 523 37.80 21.35 20.57
CA GLY A 523 38.11 21.73 19.19
C GLY A 523 37.63 20.70 18.16
N SER A 524 37.57 21.09 16.89
CA SER A 524 36.84 20.34 15.84
C SER A 524 37.45 18.99 15.42
N ARG A 525 38.78 18.83 15.55
CA ARG A 525 39.53 17.77 14.84
C ARG A 525 39.67 16.43 15.57
N ARG A 526 39.33 16.37 16.85
CA ARG A 526 39.48 15.14 17.66
C ARG A 526 38.21 14.31 17.64
N GLY A 527 38.35 12.98 17.63
CA GLY A 527 37.21 12.06 17.61
C GLY A 527 36.31 12.25 18.83
N VAL A 528 35.01 12.36 18.58
CA VAL A 528 33.95 12.42 19.59
C VAL A 528 33.00 11.26 19.32
N TYR A 529 32.77 10.44 20.34
CA TYR A 529 31.96 9.21 20.25
C TYR A 529 30.86 9.28 21.31
N VAL A 530 29.59 9.29 20.89
CA VAL A 530 28.44 9.43 21.78
C VAL A 530 27.81 8.06 22.00
N LEU A 531 27.68 7.64 23.26
CA LEU A 531 27.07 6.36 23.61
C LEU A 531 25.59 6.53 23.93
N THR A 532 24.75 5.71 23.32
CA THR A 532 23.28 5.76 23.43
C THR A 532 22.70 4.43 23.90
N SER A 533 21.54 4.49 24.56
CA SER A 533 20.72 3.33 24.92
C SER A 533 19.24 3.66 24.73
N TYR A 534 18.37 2.66 24.86
CA TYR A 534 16.93 2.89 24.93
C TYR A 534 16.50 3.85 26.07
N ASN A 535 17.33 4.07 27.10
CA ASN A 535 17.06 5.03 28.19
C ASN A 535 17.43 6.47 27.83
N THR A 536 18.23 6.69 26.77
CA THR A 536 18.58 8.04 26.32
C THR A 536 17.31 8.76 25.86
N ALA A 537 16.97 9.86 26.52
CA ALA A 537 15.70 10.56 26.33
C ALA A 537 15.86 12.09 26.20
N SER A 538 14.93 12.73 25.49
CA SER A 538 14.80 14.19 25.40
C SER A 538 16.13 14.85 25.00
N VAL A 539 16.73 15.68 25.87
CA VAL A 539 17.95 16.45 25.57
C VAL A 539 19.19 15.57 25.33
N GLY A 540 19.22 14.34 25.86
CA GLY A 540 20.25 13.36 25.50
C GLY A 540 20.14 12.90 24.05
N GLU A 541 18.90 12.78 23.55
CA GLU A 541 18.64 12.47 22.14
C GLU A 541 18.97 13.69 21.27
N GLU A 542 18.58 14.91 21.68
CA GLU A 542 18.95 16.16 20.98
C GLU A 542 20.47 16.31 20.85
N LEU A 543 21.26 15.97 21.88
CA LEU A 543 22.73 16.01 21.76
C LEU A 543 23.25 14.96 20.76
N ALA A 544 22.78 13.72 20.83
CA ALA A 544 23.22 12.65 19.93
C ALA A 544 22.89 12.98 18.47
N TYR A 545 21.66 13.42 18.21
CA TYR A 545 21.19 13.86 16.90
C TYR A 545 22.04 15.02 16.33
N LEU A 546 22.31 16.04 17.15
CA LEU A 546 23.14 17.18 16.71
C LEU A 546 24.59 16.80 16.45
N ILE A 547 25.15 15.79 17.13
CA ILE A 547 26.51 15.32 16.84
C ILE A 547 26.60 14.66 15.45
N GLN A 548 25.55 13.96 15.01
CA GLN A 548 25.44 13.45 13.63
C GLN A 548 25.20 14.58 12.62
N SER A 549 24.20 15.44 12.86
CA SER A 549 23.78 16.50 11.92
C SER A 549 24.85 17.60 11.74
N LEU A 550 25.66 17.88 12.75
CA LEU A 550 26.82 18.78 12.66
C LEU A 550 28.08 18.09 12.10
N HIS A 551 28.00 16.80 11.75
CA HIS A 551 29.14 15.95 11.38
C HIS A 551 30.29 16.05 12.39
N ARG A 552 29.97 16.16 13.68
CA ARG A 552 30.97 16.36 14.73
C ARG A 552 31.50 15.05 15.29
N GLY A 553 30.81 13.93 15.15
CA GLY A 553 31.25 12.67 15.72
C GLY A 553 30.34 11.52 15.38
N THR A 554 30.55 10.41 16.08
CA THR A 554 29.87 9.13 15.82
C THR A 554 28.97 8.77 16.98
N VAL A 555 27.72 8.42 16.72
CA VAL A 555 26.79 7.88 17.71
C VAL A 555 26.84 6.35 17.65
N ILE A 556 27.00 5.71 18.81
CA ILE A 556 27.21 4.27 18.97
C ILE A 556 26.28 3.75 20.06
N GLY A 557 25.56 2.65 19.81
CA GLY A 557 24.71 2.01 20.81
C GLY A 557 23.33 1.65 20.28
N GLU A 558 22.32 1.74 21.13
CA GLU A 558 20.94 1.39 20.77
C GLU A 558 20.18 2.61 20.24
N ILE A 559 19.13 2.36 19.46
CA ILE A 559 18.14 3.39 19.11
C ILE A 559 17.56 3.96 20.40
N THR A 560 17.52 5.30 20.50
CA THR A 560 17.11 6.00 21.72
C THR A 560 15.60 5.95 21.94
N SER A 561 15.14 6.43 23.10
CA SER A 561 13.76 6.21 23.57
C SER A 561 12.64 6.79 22.69
N GLY A 562 12.94 7.81 21.87
CA GLY A 562 11.97 8.59 21.11
C GLY A 562 11.15 9.58 21.96
N ASN A 563 11.42 9.68 23.26
CA ASN A 563 10.65 10.50 24.21
C ASN A 563 11.11 11.97 24.20
N LEU A 564 10.86 12.65 23.09
CA LEU A 564 11.08 14.09 22.99
C LEU A 564 9.99 14.88 23.75
N MET A 565 10.41 15.85 24.56
CA MET A 565 9.53 16.79 25.25
C MET A 565 8.93 17.86 24.30
N HIS A 566 8.71 17.52 23.03
CA HIS A 566 8.22 18.45 22.01
C HIS A 566 6.70 18.44 21.86
N SER A 567 6.00 17.54 22.57
CA SER A 567 4.54 17.37 22.48
C SER A 567 3.85 17.49 23.83
N LYS A 568 2.58 17.90 23.82
CA LYS A 568 1.67 17.85 24.97
C LYS A 568 0.42 17.05 24.63
N THR A 569 -0.06 16.28 25.61
CA THR A 569 -1.33 15.54 25.50
C THR A 569 -2.45 16.32 26.18
N TYR A 570 -3.60 16.42 25.51
CA TYR A 570 -4.79 17.12 25.97
C TYR A 570 -5.98 16.15 25.96
N GLU A 571 -6.60 15.95 27.12
CA GLU A 571 -7.83 15.15 27.26
C GLU A 571 -9.05 15.92 26.71
N ILE A 572 -9.99 15.20 26.11
CA ILE A 572 -11.25 15.75 25.59
C ILE A 572 -12.35 15.57 26.64
N GLU A 573 -12.79 16.69 27.24
CA GLU A 573 -13.71 16.73 28.37
C GLU A 573 -15.03 15.96 28.09
N GLY A 574 -15.21 14.85 28.83
CA GLY A 574 -16.42 14.03 28.81
C GLY A 574 -16.35 12.79 27.91
N THR A 575 -15.15 12.38 27.50
CA THR A 575 -14.86 11.18 26.69
C THR A 575 -13.54 10.55 27.15
N ASP A 576 -13.29 9.28 26.83
CA ASP A 576 -12.01 8.60 27.09
C ASP A 576 -11.02 8.86 25.92
N ILE A 577 -11.01 10.08 25.37
CA ILE A 577 -10.22 10.47 24.19
C ILE A 577 -9.24 11.56 24.58
N ALA A 578 -8.00 11.42 24.12
CA ALA A 578 -6.97 12.46 24.23
C ALA A 578 -6.29 12.72 22.89
N ILE A 579 -5.70 13.89 22.71
CA ILE A 579 -4.87 14.23 21.56
C ILE A 579 -3.47 14.64 22.02
N THR A 580 -2.45 13.96 21.52
CA THR A 580 -1.05 14.37 21.61
C THR A 580 -0.75 15.32 20.46
N VAL A 581 -0.32 16.54 20.76
CA VAL A 581 0.00 17.60 19.78
C VAL A 581 1.45 18.04 19.97
N PRO A 582 2.28 18.08 18.90
CA PRO A 582 3.59 18.68 18.96
C PRO A 582 3.47 20.21 19.05
N VAL A 583 3.98 20.74 20.16
CA VAL A 583 3.99 22.15 20.54
C VAL A 583 5.34 22.82 20.26
N ILE A 584 6.38 22.02 19.99
CA ILE A 584 7.71 22.47 19.63
C ILE A 584 8.11 21.91 18.27
N ASN A 585 8.69 22.77 17.44
CA ASN A 585 9.47 22.37 16.28
C ASN A 585 10.95 22.59 16.57
N PHE A 586 11.72 21.52 16.45
CA PHE A 586 13.18 21.52 16.54
C PHE A 586 13.72 21.47 15.10
N LEU A 587 14.48 22.50 14.72
CA LEU A 587 15.16 22.58 13.43
C LEU A 587 16.67 22.45 13.67
N ASP A 588 17.36 21.64 12.89
CA ASP A 588 18.80 21.46 13.01
C ASP A 588 19.63 22.49 12.25
N ASN A 589 20.95 22.29 12.22
CA ASN A 589 21.90 23.14 11.51
C ASN A 589 21.71 23.16 9.98
N ASN A 590 21.01 22.19 9.41
CA ASN A 590 20.69 22.11 7.98
C ASN A 590 19.32 22.73 7.67
N GLY A 591 18.52 23.02 8.70
CA GLY A 591 17.15 23.56 8.60
C GLY A 591 16.08 22.47 8.53
N GLU A 592 16.45 21.21 8.74
CA GLU A 592 15.52 20.08 8.72
C GLU A 592 14.77 19.95 10.06
N TYR A 593 13.49 19.57 9.99
CA TYR A 593 12.65 19.38 11.18
C TYR A 593 12.85 17.99 11.76
N TRP A 594 13.33 17.91 13.00
CA TRP A 594 13.41 16.62 13.69
C TRP A 594 12.08 16.28 14.37
N LEU A 595 11.43 15.23 13.87
CA LEU A 595 10.11 14.76 14.31
C LEU A 595 10.17 13.64 15.37
N GLY A 596 11.37 13.34 15.91
CA GLY A 596 11.59 12.30 16.91
C GLY A 596 11.59 10.89 16.35
N GLY A 597 11.06 9.93 17.11
CA GLY A 597 11.13 8.49 16.81
C GLY A 597 12.39 7.78 17.31
N GLY A 598 13.28 8.52 17.99
CA GLY A 598 14.58 8.04 18.47
C GLY A 598 15.71 8.39 17.49
N VAL A 599 16.89 8.69 18.03
CA VAL A 599 18.13 8.79 17.26
C VAL A 599 18.53 7.38 16.86
N VAL A 600 18.87 7.21 15.58
CA VAL A 600 19.46 5.98 15.06
C VAL A 600 20.98 6.15 15.06
N PRO A 601 21.72 5.39 15.89
CA PRO A 601 23.18 5.46 15.93
C PRO A 601 23.83 5.13 14.59
N ASP A 602 25.00 5.70 14.32
CA ASP A 602 25.82 5.34 13.15
C ASP A 602 26.27 3.88 13.27
N ALA A 603 26.66 3.44 14.48
CA ALA A 603 26.91 2.03 14.83
C ALA A 603 25.83 1.52 15.80
N ILE A 604 24.90 0.70 15.29
CA ILE A 604 23.86 0.08 16.10
C ILE A 604 24.41 -1.18 16.79
N VAL A 605 24.57 -1.11 18.12
CA VAL A 605 25.11 -2.18 18.97
C VAL A 605 24.39 -2.21 20.31
N LEU A 606 24.52 -3.27 21.11
CA LEU A 606 23.92 -3.28 22.46
C LEU A 606 24.58 -2.22 23.34
N ALA A 607 23.80 -1.59 24.22
CA ALA A 607 24.31 -0.49 25.04
C ALA A 607 25.49 -0.89 25.93
N GLU A 608 25.59 -2.16 26.34
CA GLU A 608 26.72 -2.69 27.11
C GLU A 608 28.01 -2.87 26.30
N GLU A 609 27.90 -3.17 25.00
CA GLU A 609 29.01 -3.39 24.06
C GLU A 609 29.53 -2.08 23.43
N ALA A 610 28.77 -0.99 23.55
CA ALA A 610 29.06 0.28 22.87
C ALA A 610 30.44 0.88 23.21
N VAL A 611 30.98 0.65 24.41
CA VAL A 611 32.33 1.13 24.80
C VAL A 611 33.44 0.35 24.11
N GLU A 612 33.24 -0.93 23.79
CA GLU A 612 34.23 -1.76 23.10
C GLU A 612 34.38 -1.28 21.65
N HIS A 613 33.25 -1.16 20.96
CA HIS A 613 33.17 -0.68 19.57
C HIS A 613 33.74 0.73 19.34
N VAL A 614 33.73 1.61 20.34
CA VAL A 614 34.45 2.91 20.26
C VAL A 614 35.92 2.71 19.88
N HIS A 615 36.60 1.71 20.44
CA HIS A 615 38.03 1.54 20.22
C HIS A 615 38.31 1.09 18.77
N GLU A 616 37.49 0.18 18.25
CA GLU A 616 37.59 -0.31 16.87
C GLU A 616 37.35 0.82 15.86
N ILE A 617 36.26 1.58 16.04
CA ILE A 617 35.90 2.72 15.20
C ILE A 617 36.96 3.84 15.32
N ALA A 618 37.46 4.12 16.52
CA ALA A 618 38.48 5.14 16.74
C ALA A 618 39.85 4.77 16.14
N ASP A 619 40.17 3.48 16.01
CA ASP A 619 41.37 3.01 15.29
C ASP A 619 41.17 3.06 13.77
N LEU A 620 39.97 2.75 13.25
CA LEU A 620 39.63 3.00 11.84
C LEU A 620 39.75 4.49 11.47
N HIS A 621 39.22 5.39 12.30
CA HIS A 621 39.26 6.84 12.10
C HIS A 621 40.68 7.42 12.01
N GLN A 622 41.66 6.80 12.65
CA GLN A 622 43.07 7.21 12.49
C GLN A 622 43.62 6.92 11.09
N GLY A 623 43.09 5.90 10.40
CA GLY A 623 43.48 5.52 9.05
C GLY A 623 42.72 6.25 7.93
N LEU A 624 41.47 6.69 8.19
CA LEU A 624 40.55 7.20 7.17
C LEU A 624 41.17 8.24 6.24
N LYS A 625 41.80 9.28 6.78
CA LYS A 625 42.42 10.35 5.96
C LYS A 625 43.36 9.79 4.89
N SER A 626 44.19 8.79 5.24
CA SER A 626 45.15 8.19 4.30
C SER A 626 44.47 7.34 3.22
N LEU A 627 43.29 6.78 3.50
CA LEU A 627 42.50 6.01 2.53
C LEU A 627 41.76 6.95 1.56
N ILE A 628 41.22 8.05 2.07
CA ILE A 628 40.56 9.11 1.28
C ILE A 628 41.57 9.79 0.35
N GLU A 629 42.71 10.24 0.90
CA GLU A 629 43.82 10.84 0.14
C GLU A 629 44.36 9.87 -0.91
N GLY A 630 44.63 8.62 -0.54
CA GLY A 630 45.08 7.58 -1.48
C GLY A 630 44.07 7.25 -2.58
N THR A 631 42.76 7.38 -2.31
CA THR A 631 41.71 7.24 -3.33
C THR A 631 41.76 8.39 -4.34
N GLY A 632 41.94 9.63 -3.86
CA GLY A 632 42.18 10.80 -4.71
C GLY A 632 43.42 10.67 -5.60
N GLU A 633 44.56 10.27 -5.02
CA GLU A 633 45.82 10.04 -5.75
C GLU A 633 45.67 8.99 -6.87
N LEU A 634 44.97 7.89 -6.59
CA LEU A 634 44.70 6.85 -7.59
C LEU A 634 43.85 7.37 -8.74
N LEU A 635 42.82 8.17 -8.47
CA LEU A 635 42.02 8.83 -9.51
C LEU A 635 42.88 9.79 -10.33
N GLU A 636 43.64 10.69 -9.69
CA GLU A 636 44.48 11.66 -10.41
C GLU A 636 45.47 10.99 -11.35
N LYS A 637 46.03 9.84 -10.92
CA LYS A 637 46.99 9.06 -11.70
C LYS A 637 46.30 8.27 -12.82
N HIS A 638 45.23 7.53 -12.53
CA HIS A 638 44.69 6.49 -13.41
C HIS A 638 43.39 6.83 -14.13
N TYR A 639 42.60 7.81 -13.67
CA TYR A 639 41.33 8.16 -14.30
C TYR A 639 41.53 8.91 -15.62
N ALA A 640 40.76 8.54 -16.63
CA ALA A 640 40.91 9.10 -17.97
C ALA A 640 40.60 10.61 -18.08
N ILE A 641 39.74 11.15 -17.21
CA ILE A 641 39.34 12.56 -17.21
C ILE A 641 40.04 13.29 -16.05
N HIS A 642 41.30 13.68 -16.28
CA HIS A 642 42.18 14.19 -15.21
C HIS A 642 41.67 15.46 -14.49
N GLU A 643 40.99 16.37 -15.20
CA GLU A 643 40.38 17.56 -14.57
C GLU A 643 39.29 17.19 -13.57
N VAL A 644 38.47 16.19 -13.89
CA VAL A 644 37.46 15.65 -12.98
C VAL A 644 38.12 14.93 -11.81
N ALA A 645 39.21 14.17 -12.04
CA ALA A 645 39.97 13.54 -10.96
C ALA A 645 40.48 14.54 -9.91
N LEU A 646 41.05 15.67 -10.37
CA LEU A 646 41.53 16.75 -9.49
C LEU A 646 40.37 17.39 -8.71
N ASN A 647 39.20 17.56 -9.32
CA ASN A 647 38.01 18.06 -8.63
C ASN A 647 37.51 17.08 -7.57
N VAL A 648 37.42 15.78 -7.90
CA VAL A 648 37.01 14.71 -6.99
C VAL A 648 37.97 14.62 -5.79
N SER A 649 39.28 14.54 -6.05
CA SER A 649 40.33 14.54 -5.02
C SER A 649 40.19 15.72 -4.04
N LYS A 650 39.95 16.92 -4.57
CA LYS A 650 39.68 18.11 -3.74
C LYS A 650 38.39 18.01 -2.93
N VAL A 651 37.29 17.53 -3.52
CA VAL A 651 35.99 17.40 -2.83
C VAL A 651 36.06 16.36 -1.71
N LEU A 652 36.72 15.23 -1.94
CA LEU A 652 36.97 14.21 -0.90
C LEU A 652 37.71 14.80 0.30
N MET A 653 38.77 15.58 0.07
CA MET A 653 39.52 16.23 1.14
C MET A 653 38.74 17.35 1.85
N ASN A 654 37.89 18.09 1.12
CA ASN A 654 36.97 19.05 1.72
C ASN A 654 35.93 18.36 2.62
N LYS A 655 35.25 17.31 2.13
CA LYS A 655 34.28 16.52 2.91
C LYS A 655 34.93 15.89 4.15
N TRP A 656 36.19 15.47 4.07
CA TRP A 656 36.99 15.07 5.24
C TRP A 656 37.22 16.21 6.25
N ASP A 657 37.68 17.38 5.79
CA ASP A 657 37.93 18.54 6.67
C ASP A 657 36.62 19.12 7.28
N GLU A 658 35.48 18.89 6.63
CA GLU A 658 34.11 19.20 7.10
C GLU A 658 33.52 18.12 8.04
N GLY A 659 34.22 16.99 8.25
CA GLY A 659 33.80 15.93 9.17
C GLY A 659 32.81 14.90 8.62
N MET A 660 32.46 14.97 7.32
CA MET A 660 31.45 14.10 6.67
C MET A 660 31.75 12.59 6.79
N TYR A 661 32.98 12.22 7.13
CA TYR A 661 33.45 10.84 7.27
C TYR A 661 33.39 10.31 8.73
N TRP A 662 32.93 11.08 9.72
CA TRP A 662 32.80 10.61 11.11
C TRP A 662 31.68 9.57 11.32
N SER A 663 30.79 9.37 10.36
CA SER A 663 29.77 8.32 10.35
C SER A 663 30.27 6.96 9.83
N VAL A 664 31.54 6.86 9.44
CA VAL A 664 32.14 5.63 8.89
C VAL A 664 32.56 4.69 10.02
N ILE A 665 31.82 3.59 10.19
CA ILE A 665 32.01 2.65 11.31
C ILE A 665 32.87 1.44 10.93
N ASP A 666 33.01 1.15 9.64
CA ASP A 666 33.73 0.00 9.10
C ASP A 666 34.26 0.28 7.66
N LEU A 667 34.87 -0.71 7.02
CA LEU A 667 35.40 -0.56 5.65
C LEU A 667 34.32 -0.59 4.57
N ASP A 668 33.15 -1.18 4.81
CA ASP A 668 32.06 -1.29 3.83
C ASP A 668 31.24 0.00 3.76
N SER A 669 31.00 0.64 4.90
CA SER A 669 30.47 2.01 5.00
C SER A 669 31.43 3.02 4.39
N LEU A 670 32.75 2.88 4.58
CA LEU A 670 33.76 3.69 3.88
C LEU A 670 33.69 3.50 2.36
N ALA A 671 33.65 2.25 1.89
CA ALA A 671 33.58 1.92 0.47
C ALA A 671 32.30 2.48 -0.17
N SER A 672 31.18 2.40 0.55
CA SER A 672 29.89 2.94 0.12
C SER A 672 29.89 4.46 0.03
N LEU A 673 30.40 5.16 1.06
CA LEU A 673 30.49 6.62 1.10
C LEU A 673 31.45 7.17 0.05
N LEU A 674 32.65 6.57 -0.08
CA LEU A 674 33.59 6.92 -1.15
C LEU A 674 32.94 6.70 -2.53
N THR A 675 32.25 5.58 -2.75
CA THR A 675 31.55 5.32 -4.02
C THR A 675 30.53 6.41 -4.33
N ALA A 676 29.71 6.81 -3.35
CA ALA A 676 28.74 7.89 -3.52
C ALA A 676 29.43 9.22 -3.89
N ASP A 677 30.47 9.62 -3.14
CA ASP A 677 31.23 10.86 -3.38
C ASP A 677 31.92 10.88 -4.75
N LEU A 678 32.53 9.76 -5.14
CA LEU A 678 33.17 9.58 -6.45
C LEU A 678 32.15 9.75 -7.57
N GLN A 679 30.98 9.10 -7.48
CA GLN A 679 29.96 9.14 -8.53
C GLN A 679 29.24 10.48 -8.60
N GLU A 680 28.86 11.07 -7.45
CA GLU A 680 28.23 12.40 -7.35
C GLU A 680 29.12 13.46 -7.99
N THR A 681 30.39 13.51 -7.59
CA THR A 681 31.31 14.57 -7.99
C THR A 681 31.80 14.43 -9.43
N SER A 682 31.84 13.21 -9.98
CA SER A 682 32.32 12.95 -11.34
C SER A 682 31.23 12.81 -12.40
N GLY A 683 30.01 12.45 -12.01
CA GLY A 683 28.96 11.99 -12.92
C GLY A 683 29.25 10.62 -13.58
N ASP A 684 30.25 9.88 -13.13
CA ASP A 684 30.66 8.58 -13.70
C ASP A 684 30.35 7.42 -12.75
N HIS A 685 29.20 6.77 -12.97
CA HIS A 685 28.73 5.60 -12.22
C HIS A 685 29.62 4.34 -12.32
N ARG A 686 30.70 4.38 -13.11
CA ARG A 686 31.68 3.28 -13.23
C ARG A 686 32.82 3.39 -12.23
N LEU A 687 32.94 4.53 -11.55
CA LEU A 687 33.79 4.67 -10.37
C LEU A 687 33.10 4.01 -9.18
N HIS A 688 33.79 3.05 -8.56
CA HIS A 688 33.25 2.27 -7.45
C HIS A 688 34.40 1.79 -6.56
N VAL A 689 34.24 1.93 -5.25
CA VAL A 689 35.14 1.39 -4.21
C VAL A 689 34.49 0.15 -3.60
N PHE A 690 35.26 -0.92 -3.41
CA PHE A 690 34.76 -2.17 -2.85
C PHE A 690 35.82 -2.86 -1.98
N HIS A 691 35.36 -3.64 -1.01
CA HIS A 691 36.18 -4.55 -0.21
C HIS A 691 36.43 -5.87 -0.98
N CYS A 692 37.66 -6.39 -0.93
CA CYS A 692 38.01 -7.71 -1.45
C CYS A 692 39.17 -8.32 -0.66
N ASP A 693 38.97 -9.46 0.01
CA ASP A 693 39.99 -10.14 0.82
C ASP A 693 41.12 -10.80 0.01
N ILE A 694 40.85 -11.07 -1.28
CA ILE A 694 41.79 -11.67 -2.23
C ILE A 694 42.11 -10.60 -3.27
N GLU A 695 43.37 -10.46 -3.66
CA GLU A 695 43.73 -9.55 -4.75
C GLU A 695 42.92 -9.92 -6.02
N PRO A 696 42.08 -9.02 -6.54
CA PRO A 696 41.16 -9.37 -7.61
C PRO A 696 41.96 -9.67 -8.88
N ASP A 697 41.85 -10.90 -9.37
CA ASP A 697 42.47 -11.34 -10.62
C ASP A 697 42.19 -10.32 -11.72
N SER A 698 43.25 -9.84 -12.39
CA SER A 698 43.07 -8.92 -13.50
C SER A 698 42.24 -9.63 -14.58
N LEU A 699 41.02 -9.15 -14.84
CA LEU A 699 40.10 -9.65 -15.86
C LEU A 699 40.62 -9.33 -17.28
N HIS A 700 41.72 -10.01 -17.60
CA HIS A 700 42.33 -10.15 -18.90
C HIS A 700 42.33 -11.64 -19.24
N ASP A 701 41.14 -12.25 -19.20
CA ASP A 701 40.91 -13.55 -19.81
C ASP A 701 41.48 -13.52 -21.22
N VAL A 702 42.52 -14.32 -21.44
CA VAL A 702 43.09 -14.49 -22.77
C VAL A 702 42.00 -15.14 -23.62
N PRO A 703 41.47 -14.46 -24.65
CA PRO A 703 40.26 -14.93 -25.32
C PRO A 703 40.51 -16.29 -25.97
N GLU A 704 39.82 -17.32 -25.49
CA GLU A 704 39.95 -18.68 -26.01
C GLU A 704 39.56 -18.70 -27.50
N ILE A 705 40.51 -19.07 -28.35
CA ILE A 705 40.30 -19.14 -29.80
C ILE A 705 39.58 -20.46 -30.10
N PRO A 706 38.36 -20.44 -30.66
CA PRO A 706 37.58 -21.66 -30.84
C PRO A 706 38.24 -22.63 -31.81
N THR A 707 38.23 -23.91 -31.44
CA THR A 707 38.64 -25.02 -32.30
C THR A 707 37.68 -25.19 -33.49
N ALA A 708 38.09 -25.96 -34.49
CA ALA A 708 37.31 -26.15 -35.72
C ALA A 708 35.89 -26.74 -35.49
N GLU A 709 35.70 -27.48 -34.39
CA GLU A 709 34.41 -28.09 -34.02
C GLU A 709 33.50 -27.07 -33.31
N GLU A 710 34.07 -26.17 -32.51
CA GLU A 710 33.35 -25.14 -31.74
C GLU A 710 32.91 -23.94 -32.59
N VAL A 711 33.57 -23.67 -33.72
CA VAL A 711 33.24 -22.55 -34.64
C VAL A 711 31.74 -22.44 -34.93
N GLY A 712 31.05 -23.57 -35.11
CA GLY A 712 29.61 -23.58 -35.36
C GLY A 712 28.80 -23.11 -34.15
N GLN A 713 29.14 -23.59 -32.95
CA GLN A 713 28.47 -23.23 -31.69
C GLN A 713 28.68 -21.75 -31.36
N VAL A 714 29.91 -21.25 -31.46
CA VAL A 714 30.23 -19.83 -31.22
C VAL A 714 29.46 -18.91 -32.17
N ILE A 715 29.34 -19.27 -33.46
CA ILE A 715 28.51 -18.50 -34.41
C ILE A 715 27.05 -18.45 -33.96
N HIS A 716 26.47 -19.57 -33.52
CA HIS A 716 25.08 -19.64 -33.09
C HIS A 716 24.81 -18.89 -31.77
N SER A 717 25.76 -18.86 -30.83
CA SER A 717 25.64 -18.11 -29.58
C SER A 717 25.78 -16.60 -29.78
N VAL A 718 26.74 -16.17 -30.61
CA VAL A 718 27.02 -14.74 -30.86
C VAL A 718 26.02 -14.13 -31.84
N PHE A 719 25.65 -14.84 -32.91
CA PHE A 719 24.85 -14.30 -34.02
C PHE A 719 23.55 -15.09 -34.26
N LYS A 720 22.41 -14.42 -34.12
CA LYS A 720 21.11 -14.93 -34.61
C LYS A 720 20.68 -14.15 -35.84
N VAL A 721 20.33 -14.85 -36.92
CA VAL A 721 20.03 -14.26 -38.23
C VAL A 721 18.71 -14.75 -38.81
N GLU A 722 17.87 -13.82 -39.25
CA GLU A 722 16.56 -14.09 -39.84
C GLU A 722 16.32 -13.18 -41.05
N LEU A 723 15.44 -13.61 -41.96
CA LEU A 723 14.95 -12.80 -43.07
C LEU A 723 13.48 -12.48 -42.81
N LEU A 724 13.17 -11.20 -42.64
CA LEU A 724 11.82 -10.71 -42.36
C LEU A 724 11.07 -10.41 -43.67
N GLN A 725 9.79 -10.03 -43.53
CA GLN A 725 8.96 -9.55 -44.64
C GLN A 725 9.61 -8.34 -45.34
N ASP A 726 9.21 -8.10 -46.60
CA ASP A 726 9.72 -7.00 -47.46
C ASP A 726 11.25 -6.97 -47.63
N ASN A 727 11.88 -8.16 -47.67
CA ASN A 727 13.32 -8.34 -47.89
C ASN A 727 14.18 -7.55 -46.88
N VAL A 728 13.80 -7.58 -45.61
CA VAL A 728 14.52 -6.95 -44.50
C VAL A 728 15.34 -8.00 -43.75
N GLY A 729 16.65 -7.81 -43.68
CA GLY A 729 17.53 -8.65 -42.88
C GLY A 729 17.39 -8.34 -41.39
N TYR A 730 17.46 -9.35 -40.53
CA TYR A 730 17.56 -9.19 -39.08
C TYR A 730 18.78 -9.94 -38.57
N LEU A 731 19.61 -9.25 -37.78
CA LEU A 731 20.83 -9.77 -37.17
C LEU A 731 20.87 -9.36 -35.69
N ARG A 732 20.64 -10.29 -34.77
CA ARG A 732 20.92 -10.08 -33.35
C ARG A 732 22.37 -10.45 -33.06
N MET A 733 23.07 -9.59 -32.32
CA MET A 733 24.38 -9.87 -31.76
C MET A 733 24.25 -9.94 -30.24
N SER A 734 24.50 -11.10 -29.64
CA SER A 734 24.33 -11.32 -28.19
C SER A 734 25.48 -10.77 -27.35
N MET A 735 26.68 -10.64 -27.94
CA MET A 735 27.88 -10.10 -27.29
C MET A 735 28.86 -9.57 -28.36
N MET A 736 29.91 -8.89 -27.94
CA MET A 736 31.02 -8.43 -28.78
C MET A 736 32.23 -9.38 -28.65
N PRO A 737 32.50 -10.22 -29.66
CA PRO A 737 33.60 -11.19 -29.63
C PRO A 737 34.96 -10.52 -29.83
N ASP A 738 36.04 -11.16 -29.36
CA ASP A 738 37.41 -10.72 -29.69
C ASP A 738 37.75 -10.90 -31.18
N VAL A 739 38.64 -10.07 -31.71
CA VAL A 739 39.10 -10.10 -33.10
C VAL A 739 39.77 -11.42 -33.50
N GLY A 740 40.44 -12.12 -32.57
CA GLY A 740 40.98 -13.47 -32.75
C GLY A 740 39.87 -14.50 -32.95
N VAL A 741 38.84 -14.46 -32.10
CA VAL A 741 37.63 -15.29 -32.22
C VAL A 741 36.92 -15.01 -33.55
N VAL A 742 36.72 -13.73 -33.91
CA VAL A 742 36.13 -13.36 -35.21
C VAL A 742 36.97 -13.87 -36.38
N LYS A 743 38.31 -13.80 -36.32
CA LYS A 743 39.20 -14.34 -37.37
C LYS A 743 39.02 -15.85 -37.55
N ALA A 744 38.91 -16.61 -36.45
CA ALA A 744 38.71 -18.07 -36.49
C ALA A 744 37.37 -18.43 -37.15
N ILE A 745 36.28 -17.79 -36.71
CA ILE A 745 34.93 -18.08 -37.24
C ILE A 745 34.64 -17.43 -38.61
N TRP A 746 35.44 -16.46 -39.05
CA TRP A 746 35.18 -15.59 -40.22
C TRP A 746 34.64 -16.29 -41.48
N PRO A 747 35.27 -17.35 -42.03
CA PRO A 747 34.76 -17.98 -43.25
C PRO A 747 33.38 -18.63 -43.07
N GLN A 748 33.10 -19.18 -41.88
CA GLN A 748 31.80 -19.77 -41.56
C GLN A 748 30.77 -18.69 -41.25
N MET A 749 31.13 -17.63 -40.52
CA MET A 749 30.28 -16.46 -40.28
C MET A 749 29.80 -15.85 -41.62
N VAL A 750 30.70 -15.69 -42.60
CA VAL A 750 30.33 -15.17 -43.93
C VAL A 750 29.36 -16.12 -44.65
N LYS A 751 29.61 -17.44 -44.60
CA LYS A 751 28.79 -18.46 -45.29
C LYS A 751 27.40 -18.63 -44.67
N GLN A 752 27.30 -18.62 -43.34
CA GLN A 752 26.13 -19.01 -42.57
C GLN A 752 25.27 -17.83 -42.10
N VAL A 753 25.90 -16.68 -41.80
CA VAL A 753 25.24 -15.45 -41.35
C VAL A 753 25.21 -14.44 -42.48
N TRP A 754 26.36 -13.90 -42.88
CA TRP A 754 26.43 -12.70 -43.72
C TRP A 754 25.78 -12.87 -45.10
N ARG A 755 26.01 -14.02 -45.76
CA ARG A 755 25.43 -14.32 -47.08
C ARG A 755 23.90 -14.31 -47.11
N LYS A 756 23.23 -14.53 -45.97
CA LYS A 756 21.75 -14.47 -45.88
C LYS A 756 21.21 -13.04 -45.90
N ILE A 757 21.99 -12.07 -45.43
CA ILE A 757 21.55 -10.69 -45.21
C ILE A 757 22.21 -9.67 -46.15
N VAL A 758 23.38 -9.93 -46.72
CA VAL A 758 24.12 -8.92 -47.51
C VAL A 758 23.32 -8.34 -48.70
N ASN A 759 22.37 -9.09 -49.23
CA ASN A 759 21.53 -8.70 -50.38
C ASN A 759 20.13 -8.16 -50.00
N THR A 760 19.81 -7.96 -48.72
CA THR A 760 18.52 -7.39 -48.27
C THR A 760 18.41 -5.90 -48.60
N ASP A 761 17.19 -5.34 -48.61
CA ASP A 761 16.95 -3.92 -48.91
C ASP A 761 17.19 -3.00 -47.71
N ALA A 762 16.97 -3.54 -46.50
CA ALA A 762 17.33 -2.94 -45.22
C ALA A 762 17.85 -4.02 -44.25
N LEU A 763 18.57 -3.59 -43.22
CA LEU A 763 19.08 -4.45 -42.16
C LEU A 763 18.71 -3.87 -40.79
N ILE A 764 18.18 -4.72 -39.91
CA ILE A 764 18.00 -4.46 -38.48
C ILE A 764 19.09 -5.22 -37.74
N ILE A 765 19.89 -4.51 -36.94
CA ILE A 765 20.88 -5.06 -36.02
C ILE A 765 20.31 -4.93 -34.60
N ASP A 766 20.11 -6.04 -33.91
CA ASP A 766 19.50 -6.06 -32.58
C ASP A 766 20.56 -6.22 -31.49
N MET A 767 20.76 -5.14 -30.72
CA MET A 767 21.76 -5.02 -29.65
C MET A 767 21.11 -4.93 -28.26
N ARG A 768 19.78 -5.09 -28.15
CA ARG A 768 18.97 -4.98 -26.90
C ARG A 768 19.31 -5.99 -25.79
N TYR A 769 20.27 -6.86 -26.03
CA TYR A 769 20.69 -7.92 -25.10
C TYR A 769 22.22 -8.04 -25.04
N ASN A 770 22.95 -7.03 -25.53
CA ASN A 770 24.39 -7.07 -25.71
C ASN A 770 25.09 -6.14 -24.71
N THR A 771 25.46 -6.70 -23.57
CA THR A 771 26.14 -5.99 -22.48
C THR A 771 27.60 -5.59 -22.80
N GLY A 772 28.12 -6.02 -23.96
CA GLY A 772 29.47 -5.70 -24.42
C GLY A 772 30.33 -6.93 -24.65
N GLY A 773 31.57 -6.87 -24.19
CA GLY A 773 32.63 -7.83 -24.51
C GLY A 773 33.87 -7.10 -25.04
N TYR A 774 34.56 -7.68 -26.01
CA TYR A 774 35.83 -7.16 -26.53
C TYR A 774 35.61 -6.09 -27.59
N SER A 775 36.25 -4.93 -27.42
CA SER A 775 36.24 -3.83 -28.39
C SER A 775 37.10 -4.09 -29.64
N SER A 776 38.02 -5.05 -29.57
CA SER A 776 39.01 -5.38 -30.61
C SER A 776 38.40 -5.74 -31.97
N ALA A 777 37.21 -6.36 -32.00
CA ALA A 777 36.52 -6.71 -33.24
C ALA A 777 35.65 -5.58 -33.84
N VAL A 778 35.36 -4.51 -33.08
CA VAL A 778 34.52 -3.39 -33.56
C VAL A 778 34.99 -2.85 -34.91
N PRO A 779 36.29 -2.58 -35.16
CA PRO A 779 36.72 -1.94 -36.40
C PRO A 779 36.51 -2.86 -37.61
N LEU A 780 36.70 -4.16 -37.41
CA LEU A 780 36.43 -5.19 -38.40
C LEU A 780 34.94 -5.27 -38.73
N LEU A 781 34.07 -5.33 -37.72
CA LEU A 781 32.61 -5.41 -37.91
C LEU A 781 32.05 -4.14 -38.57
N CYS A 782 32.50 -2.96 -38.15
CA CYS A 782 32.14 -1.68 -38.78
C CYS A 782 32.52 -1.62 -40.27
N THR A 783 33.65 -2.23 -40.67
CA THR A 783 34.17 -2.18 -42.06
C THR A 783 33.17 -2.68 -43.10
N TYR A 784 32.27 -3.61 -42.75
CA TYR A 784 31.22 -4.11 -43.64
C TYR A 784 30.22 -3.04 -44.12
N PHE A 785 30.11 -1.90 -43.43
CA PHE A 785 29.14 -0.83 -43.71
C PHE A 785 29.72 0.36 -44.50
N PHE A 786 30.98 0.26 -44.95
CA PHE A 786 31.66 1.31 -45.71
C PHE A 786 32.15 0.80 -47.07
N GLU A 787 32.22 1.69 -48.07
CA GLU A 787 32.73 1.38 -49.40
C GLU A 787 34.23 1.02 -49.40
N ASP A 788 34.69 0.25 -50.38
CA ASP A 788 36.06 -0.29 -50.47
C ASP A 788 37.13 0.75 -50.88
N LYS A 789 36.78 2.05 -50.93
CA LYS A 789 37.59 3.10 -51.56
C LYS A 789 38.47 3.92 -50.62
N SER A 790 38.16 3.98 -49.32
CA SER A 790 38.99 4.67 -48.33
C SER A 790 38.75 4.14 -46.92
N LEU A 791 39.83 4.05 -46.13
CA LEU A 791 39.72 3.75 -44.70
C LEU A 791 39.00 4.91 -44.01
N GLN A 792 38.08 4.58 -43.12
CA GLN A 792 37.35 5.55 -42.29
C GLN A 792 37.93 5.53 -40.88
N HIS A 793 38.13 6.72 -40.31
CA HIS A 793 38.40 6.89 -38.89
C HIS A 793 37.08 6.68 -38.13
N LEU A 794 37.05 5.71 -37.23
CA LEU A 794 35.86 5.38 -36.43
C LEU A 794 35.84 6.20 -35.15
N TYR A 795 36.96 6.17 -34.40
CA TYR A 795 37.16 6.88 -33.15
C TYR A 795 38.64 6.89 -32.74
N THR A 796 39.02 7.81 -31.85
CA THR A 796 40.32 7.80 -31.18
C THR A 796 40.15 7.33 -29.74
N VAL A 797 40.98 6.40 -29.25
CA VAL A 797 41.03 6.04 -27.83
C VAL A 797 42.20 6.75 -27.16
N PHE A 798 41.95 7.42 -26.04
CA PHE A 798 42.98 7.85 -25.10
C PHE A 798 43.12 6.82 -23.98
N ASP A 799 44.34 6.36 -23.74
CA ASP A 799 44.69 5.51 -22.60
C ASP A 799 45.54 6.32 -21.61
N ARG A 800 45.00 6.58 -20.41
CA ARG A 800 45.68 7.35 -19.36
C ARG A 800 46.93 6.65 -18.86
N THR A 801 46.88 5.33 -18.69
CA THR A 801 48.00 4.53 -18.14
C THR A 801 49.24 4.58 -19.02
N LYS A 802 49.05 4.66 -20.34
CA LYS A 802 50.12 4.77 -21.34
C LYS A 802 50.35 6.21 -21.81
N SER A 803 49.42 7.12 -21.52
CA SER A 803 49.35 8.47 -22.07
C SER A 803 49.40 8.50 -23.61
N THR A 804 48.75 7.52 -24.25
CA THR A 804 48.73 7.34 -25.71
C THR A 804 47.36 7.61 -26.30
N MET A 805 47.33 8.34 -27.43
CA MET A 805 46.19 8.40 -28.34
C MET A 805 46.35 7.33 -29.44
N THR A 806 45.31 6.53 -29.67
CA THR A 806 45.28 5.51 -30.74
C THR A 806 44.09 5.77 -31.65
N GLU A 807 44.34 6.12 -32.91
CA GLU A 807 43.30 6.22 -33.94
C GLU A 807 42.83 4.83 -34.37
N VAL A 808 41.52 4.59 -34.35
CA VAL A 808 40.91 3.30 -34.68
C VAL A 808 40.22 3.39 -36.03
N MET A 809 40.80 2.71 -37.02
CA MET A 809 40.41 2.77 -38.43
C MET A 809 39.66 1.51 -38.87
N THR A 810 38.78 1.64 -39.86
CA THR A 810 38.26 0.47 -40.61
C THR A 810 39.40 -0.30 -41.29
N TRP A 811 39.15 -1.56 -41.65
CA TRP A 811 40.13 -2.43 -42.28
C TRP A 811 40.18 -2.26 -43.80
N PRO A 812 41.36 -2.48 -44.43
CA PRO A 812 41.51 -2.35 -45.88
C PRO A 812 40.79 -3.45 -46.68
N LYS A 813 40.60 -4.64 -46.11
CA LYS A 813 39.93 -5.78 -46.77
C LYS A 813 39.15 -6.61 -45.75
N VAL A 814 38.01 -7.15 -46.19
CA VAL A 814 37.18 -8.10 -45.43
C VAL A 814 36.85 -9.32 -46.29
N ARG A 815 36.50 -10.45 -45.66
CA ARG A 815 35.97 -11.62 -46.38
C ARG A 815 34.48 -11.44 -46.68
N GLY A 816 34.06 -11.77 -47.89
CA GLY A 816 32.69 -11.59 -48.36
C GLY A 816 32.41 -10.17 -48.89
N GLN A 817 31.21 -9.99 -49.43
CA GLN A 817 30.75 -8.70 -49.98
C GLN A 817 30.44 -7.72 -48.84
N ARG A 818 30.79 -6.44 -48.97
CA ARG A 818 30.38 -5.38 -48.02
C ARG A 818 28.88 -5.06 -48.19
N TYR A 819 28.20 -4.65 -47.11
CA TYR A 819 26.77 -4.27 -47.17
C TYR A 819 26.56 -3.00 -48.03
N GLY A 820 27.56 -2.12 -48.04
CA GLY A 820 27.55 -0.87 -48.80
C GLY A 820 26.80 0.26 -48.10
N SER A 821 26.99 1.49 -48.59
CA SER A 821 26.50 2.72 -47.93
C SER A 821 25.11 3.20 -48.40
N SER A 822 24.47 2.50 -49.34
CA SER A 822 23.23 2.93 -50.00
C SER A 822 21.94 2.31 -49.43
N LYS A 823 22.09 1.31 -48.56
CA LYS A 823 21.00 0.56 -47.90
C LYS A 823 20.73 1.09 -46.50
N GLY A 824 19.49 0.98 -46.03
CA GLY A 824 19.14 1.40 -44.67
C GLY A 824 19.62 0.39 -43.63
N VAL A 825 20.34 0.85 -42.60
CA VAL A 825 20.73 0.06 -41.44
C VAL A 825 20.12 0.69 -40.17
N TYR A 826 19.52 -0.15 -39.34
CA TYR A 826 18.78 0.24 -38.14
C TYR A 826 19.32 -0.55 -36.96
N ILE A 827 19.65 0.08 -35.84
CA ILE A 827 20.10 -0.59 -34.61
C ILE A 827 19.01 -0.50 -33.54
N LEU A 828 18.75 -1.61 -32.86
CA LEU A 828 17.88 -1.67 -31.68
C LEU A 828 18.69 -1.65 -30.38
N THR A 829 18.35 -0.75 -29.46
CA THR A 829 19.03 -0.55 -28.16
C THR A 829 18.10 -0.72 -26.96
N SER A 830 18.69 -0.99 -25.80
CA SER A 830 18.01 -1.05 -24.50
C SER A 830 18.95 -0.53 -23.40
N HIS A 831 18.43 -0.34 -22.19
CA HIS A 831 19.25 -0.09 -21.00
C HIS A 831 20.28 -1.20 -20.67
N LEU A 832 20.17 -2.40 -21.27
CA LEU A 832 21.15 -3.49 -21.13
C LEU A 832 22.29 -3.44 -22.17
N THR A 833 22.24 -2.54 -23.15
CA THR A 833 23.29 -2.44 -24.17
C THR A 833 24.50 -1.72 -23.59
N GLY A 834 25.72 -2.27 -23.71
CA GLY A 834 26.87 -1.75 -22.95
C GLY A 834 28.27 -1.92 -23.57
N SER A 835 29.23 -1.12 -23.09
CA SER A 835 30.67 -1.24 -23.32
C SER A 835 31.01 -1.33 -24.82
N ALA A 836 31.69 -2.39 -25.28
CA ALA A 836 32.06 -2.58 -26.68
C ALA A 836 30.87 -2.54 -27.66
N ALA A 837 29.64 -2.83 -27.22
CA ALA A 837 28.45 -2.68 -28.04
C ALA A 837 28.15 -1.20 -28.33
N GLU A 838 28.27 -0.34 -27.32
CA GLU A 838 28.08 1.11 -27.44
C GLU A 838 29.14 1.72 -28.36
N VAL A 839 30.38 1.23 -28.30
CA VAL A 839 31.48 1.64 -29.18
C VAL A 839 31.17 1.32 -30.65
N PHE A 840 30.61 0.14 -30.94
CA PHE A 840 30.14 -0.22 -32.28
C PHE A 840 28.99 0.69 -32.75
N ILE A 841 28.05 1.01 -31.86
CA ILE A 841 26.89 1.85 -32.15
C ILE A 841 27.31 3.30 -32.42
N HIS A 842 28.11 3.90 -31.53
CA HIS A 842 28.67 5.25 -31.70
C HIS A 842 29.48 5.38 -32.99
N SER A 843 30.35 4.40 -33.29
CA SER A 843 31.15 4.39 -34.53
C SER A 843 30.29 4.53 -35.79
N LEU A 844 29.12 3.88 -35.81
CA LEU A 844 28.18 3.96 -36.94
C LEU A 844 27.24 5.17 -36.86
N LYS A 845 26.94 5.66 -35.64
CA LYS A 845 26.13 6.85 -35.36
C LYS A 845 26.80 8.11 -35.89
N ASP A 846 28.03 8.37 -35.44
CA ASP A 846 28.79 9.59 -35.75
C ASP A 846 29.08 9.69 -37.26
N LEU A 847 29.29 8.55 -37.92
CA LEU A 847 29.48 8.44 -39.38
C LEU A 847 28.17 8.41 -40.20
N ASN A 848 27.02 8.71 -39.56
CA ASN A 848 25.68 8.77 -40.14
C ASN A 848 25.30 7.51 -40.97
N LYS A 849 25.68 6.31 -40.48
CA LYS A 849 25.40 5.03 -41.16
C LYS A 849 24.16 4.32 -40.66
N VAL A 850 23.70 4.62 -39.45
CA VAL A 850 22.60 3.90 -38.78
C VAL A 850 21.54 4.83 -38.22
N THR A 851 20.29 4.38 -38.23
CA THR A 851 19.23 4.92 -37.36
C THR A 851 19.15 4.05 -36.11
N ILE A 852 19.02 4.66 -34.92
CA ILE A 852 19.06 3.95 -33.63
C ILE A 852 17.68 4.10 -33.00
N ILE A 853 17.11 2.99 -32.52
CA ILE A 853 15.72 2.91 -32.08
C ILE A 853 15.67 2.08 -30.81
N GLY A 854 15.13 2.63 -29.72
CA GLY A 854 15.12 1.91 -28.45
C GLY A 854 15.20 2.85 -27.26
N GLU A 855 15.79 2.35 -26.18
CA GLU A 855 16.14 3.11 -24.98
C GLU A 855 17.60 3.60 -25.07
N PRO A 856 17.99 4.59 -24.25
CA PRO A 856 19.39 4.89 -23.96
C PRO A 856 20.16 3.65 -23.46
N THR A 857 21.43 3.55 -23.83
CA THR A 857 22.33 2.48 -23.41
C THR A 857 23.00 2.78 -22.06
N ILE A 858 23.71 1.82 -21.46
CA ILE A 858 24.11 1.90 -20.04
C ILE A 858 25.25 2.89 -19.71
N GLY A 859 26.08 3.27 -20.69
CA GLY A 859 27.26 4.10 -20.46
C GLY A 859 28.50 3.36 -19.97
N GLY A 860 28.75 2.14 -20.47
CA GLY A 860 29.86 1.30 -20.04
C GLY A 860 31.26 1.84 -20.39
N SER A 861 32.31 1.31 -19.75
CA SER A 861 33.69 1.62 -20.12
C SER A 861 34.20 0.73 -21.27
N LEU A 862 35.19 1.23 -22.01
CA LEU A 862 36.08 0.40 -22.83
C LEU A 862 37.02 -0.47 -21.97
N SER A 863 37.45 0.06 -20.84
CA SER A 863 38.48 -0.50 -19.96
C SER A 863 38.41 0.20 -18.60
N SER A 864 38.44 -0.58 -17.52
CA SER A 864 38.71 -0.11 -16.17
C SER A 864 39.90 -0.86 -15.61
N GLY A 865 40.71 -0.18 -14.79
CA GLY A 865 41.72 -0.83 -13.95
C GLY A 865 41.21 -0.89 -12.51
N THR A 866 41.49 -1.99 -11.83
CA THR A 866 41.25 -2.13 -10.39
C THR A 866 42.54 -1.79 -9.66
N TYR A 867 42.48 -0.90 -8.66
CA TYR A 867 43.65 -0.43 -7.94
C TYR A 867 43.42 -0.50 -6.42
N GLN A 868 44.38 -1.05 -5.68
CA GLN A 868 44.33 -1.15 -4.22
C GLN A 868 44.53 0.22 -3.56
N ILE A 869 43.69 0.57 -2.59
CA ILE A 869 43.78 1.82 -1.83
C ILE A 869 44.75 1.63 -0.67
N GLY A 870 45.92 2.29 -0.75
CA GLY A 870 46.96 2.25 0.28
C GLY A 870 47.50 0.84 0.51
N LYS A 871 47.38 0.34 1.75
CA LYS A 871 47.70 -1.04 2.16
C LYS A 871 46.48 -1.77 2.73
N SER A 872 45.27 -1.34 2.35
CA SER A 872 44.01 -1.89 2.84
C SER A 872 43.48 -3.01 1.94
N VAL A 873 42.39 -3.64 2.36
CA VAL A 873 41.59 -4.58 1.55
C VAL A 873 40.56 -3.86 0.64
N LEU A 874 40.63 -2.53 0.54
CA LEU A 874 39.78 -1.74 -0.35
C LEU A 874 40.43 -1.55 -1.72
N TYR A 875 39.61 -1.65 -2.76
CA TYR A 875 39.97 -1.47 -4.16
C TYR A 875 39.04 -0.48 -4.83
N VAL A 876 39.57 0.32 -5.76
CA VAL A 876 38.79 1.22 -6.62
C VAL A 876 38.86 0.79 -8.08
N SER A 877 37.69 0.64 -8.71
CA SER A 877 37.56 0.48 -10.16
C SER A 877 37.60 1.86 -10.82
N ILE A 878 38.60 2.09 -11.67
CA ILE A 878 38.83 3.38 -12.34
C ILE A 878 38.81 3.20 -13.87
N PRO A 879 37.86 3.84 -14.58
CA PRO A 879 37.89 3.94 -16.05
C PRO A 879 39.14 4.67 -16.53
N ASN A 880 40.06 3.93 -17.15
CA ASN A 880 41.38 4.43 -17.54
C ASN A 880 41.49 4.77 -19.04
N GLN A 881 40.41 4.59 -19.80
CA GLN A 881 40.29 4.93 -21.21
C GLN A 881 39.03 5.75 -21.50
N VAL A 882 39.15 6.71 -22.41
CA VAL A 882 38.02 7.48 -22.98
C VAL A 882 38.11 7.49 -24.50
N VAL A 883 36.95 7.66 -25.13
CA VAL A 883 36.82 7.62 -26.60
C VAL A 883 36.42 8.99 -27.13
N PHE A 884 37.08 9.41 -28.20
CA PHE A 884 36.79 10.62 -28.94
C PHE A 884 36.18 10.28 -30.29
N SER A 885 35.09 10.98 -30.60
CA SER A 885 34.42 10.95 -31.90
C SER A 885 35.39 11.37 -33.01
N ALA A 886 35.60 10.50 -33.99
CA ALA A 886 36.42 10.83 -35.18
C ALA A 886 35.86 11.99 -36.03
N ILE A 887 34.59 12.38 -35.81
CA ILE A 887 33.90 13.40 -36.59
C ILE A 887 33.79 14.73 -35.82
N THR A 888 33.48 14.68 -34.53
CA THR A 888 33.32 15.91 -33.73
C THR A 888 34.55 16.30 -32.92
N GLY A 889 35.52 15.39 -32.77
CA GLY A 889 36.67 15.56 -31.87
C GLY A 889 36.31 15.58 -30.39
N LYS A 890 35.02 15.44 -30.03
CA LYS A 890 34.54 15.44 -28.64
C LYS A 890 34.60 14.04 -28.04
N MET A 891 34.81 13.99 -26.74
CA MET A 891 34.64 12.76 -25.95
C MET A 891 33.20 12.25 -26.07
N TRP A 892 33.00 10.95 -26.16
CA TRP A 892 31.67 10.33 -26.04
C TRP A 892 31.16 10.43 -24.59
N SER A 893 29.84 10.44 -24.43
CA SER A 893 29.22 10.55 -23.11
C SER A 893 29.49 9.31 -22.26
N VAL A 894 29.70 9.51 -20.96
CA VAL A 894 29.72 8.41 -19.98
C VAL A 894 28.32 7.90 -19.65
N SER A 895 27.26 8.60 -20.08
CA SER A 895 25.85 8.21 -19.93
C SER A 895 25.30 7.34 -21.08
N GLY A 896 26.16 6.90 -22.00
CA GLY A 896 25.78 6.02 -23.11
C GLY A 896 25.27 6.72 -24.38
N VAL A 897 24.67 5.92 -25.26
CA VAL A 897 24.18 6.28 -26.60
C VAL A 897 22.70 6.64 -26.54
N GLU A 898 22.39 7.90 -26.78
CA GLU A 898 21.01 8.34 -27.04
C GLU A 898 20.47 7.80 -28.39
N PRO A 899 19.29 7.16 -28.42
CA PRO A 899 18.66 6.67 -29.63
C PRO A 899 18.11 7.83 -30.49
N HIS A 900 18.10 7.64 -31.80
CA HIS A 900 17.50 8.62 -32.73
C HIS A 900 15.96 8.60 -32.67
N VAL A 901 15.36 7.50 -32.21
CA VAL A 901 13.92 7.33 -32.00
C VAL A 901 13.72 6.58 -30.69
N ILE A 902 13.22 7.28 -29.67
CA ILE A 902 12.93 6.68 -28.36
C ILE A 902 11.77 5.69 -28.50
N ALA A 903 11.97 4.47 -28.01
CA ALA A 903 10.97 3.41 -27.93
C ALA A 903 11.34 2.41 -26.84
N GLN A 904 10.37 1.95 -26.06
CA GLN A 904 10.58 0.84 -25.12
C GLN A 904 11.19 -0.37 -25.84
N ALA A 905 12.15 -1.06 -25.21
CA ALA A 905 12.98 -2.08 -25.84
C ALA A 905 12.12 -3.18 -26.49
N ASN A 906 11.01 -3.59 -25.86
CA ASN A 906 10.08 -4.56 -26.40
C ASN A 906 9.44 -4.12 -27.75
N GLY A 907 9.11 -2.84 -27.91
CA GLY A 907 8.47 -2.25 -29.09
C GLY A 907 9.43 -1.76 -30.19
N ALA A 908 10.73 -1.62 -29.89
CA ALA A 908 11.73 -1.06 -30.80
C ALA A 908 11.78 -1.75 -32.18
N LEU A 909 11.65 -3.08 -32.23
CA LEU A 909 11.60 -3.84 -33.49
C LEU A 909 10.41 -3.42 -34.39
N SER A 910 9.22 -3.29 -33.80
CA SER A 910 7.99 -2.86 -34.50
C SER A 910 8.06 -1.40 -34.96
N VAL A 911 8.80 -0.54 -34.24
CA VAL A 911 9.10 0.84 -34.68
C VAL A 911 10.04 0.80 -35.89
N ALA A 912 11.11 0.02 -35.86
CA ALA A 912 12.05 -0.13 -36.97
C ALA A 912 11.36 -0.64 -38.26
N GLN A 913 10.53 -1.68 -38.15
CA GLN A 913 9.75 -2.21 -39.27
C GLN A 913 8.85 -1.15 -39.91
N ARG A 914 8.12 -0.36 -39.10
CA ARG A 914 7.28 0.74 -39.61
C ARG A 914 8.09 1.82 -40.34
N LEU A 915 9.26 2.19 -39.81
CA LEU A 915 10.15 3.18 -40.45
C LEU A 915 10.74 2.68 -41.76
N ILE A 916 11.09 1.38 -41.84
CA ILE A 916 11.57 0.74 -43.07
C ILE A 916 10.47 0.73 -44.13
N ALA A 917 9.26 0.25 -43.78
CA ALA A 917 8.12 0.20 -44.69
C ALA A 917 7.76 1.60 -45.23
N ALA A 918 7.72 2.62 -44.38
CA ALA A 918 7.49 4.01 -44.79
C ALA A 918 8.57 4.53 -45.76
N ARG A 919 9.84 4.16 -45.55
CA ARG A 919 10.96 4.56 -46.43
C ARG A 919 10.93 3.82 -47.78
N GLN A 920 10.56 2.55 -47.78
CA GLN A 920 10.36 1.76 -49.01
C GLN A 920 9.16 2.28 -49.82
N LEU A 921 8.06 2.67 -49.16
CA LEU A 921 6.90 3.28 -49.82
C LEU A 921 7.24 4.62 -50.50
N LYS A 922 8.02 5.49 -49.85
CA LYS A 922 8.51 6.74 -50.48
C LYS A 922 9.36 6.47 -51.73
N LYS A 923 10.32 5.52 -51.64
CA LYS A 923 11.09 5.07 -52.81
C LYS A 923 10.21 4.54 -53.95
N LYS A 924 9.16 3.77 -53.65
CA LYS A 924 8.19 3.26 -54.65
C LYS A 924 7.32 4.37 -55.27
N GLN A 925 7.18 5.52 -54.62
CA GLN A 925 6.40 6.67 -55.09
C GLN A 925 7.22 7.75 -55.82
N GLY A 926 8.54 7.55 -56.00
CA GLY A 926 9.39 8.47 -56.78
C GLY A 926 9.63 9.84 -56.12
N LYS A 927 9.60 9.92 -54.78
CA LYS A 927 9.95 11.10 -53.98
C LYS A 927 11.14 10.84 -53.07
#